data_AF-D6PDG9-F1
#
_entry.id   AF-D6PDG9-F1
#
_cell.length_a   1.000
_cell.length_b   1.000
_cell.length_c   1.000
_cell.angle_alpha   90.00
_cell.angle_beta   90.00
_cell.angle_gamma   90.00
#
_symmetry.space_group_name_H-M   'P 1'
#
loop_
_entity.id
_entity.type
_entity.pdbx_description
1 polymer ?
#
loop_
_entity_poly.entity_id
_entity_poly.type
_entity_poly.pdbx_seq_one_letter_code
_entity_poly.pdbx_strand_id
1 'polypeptide(L)'
;MQNGRFTALSLIFVFIAAISPLAAALVDVEKGDDVTIIAPIEESKLPLDDVQFIGLKSLEILMPKTSSTSGRAACPTPSSLQTDGGSNGDAGADSNTSRSLGTNPNSGTTGVNGCVDATDTDDWYTITTTTGKDVDVELVVPAGADFDLYLVDSTGNEYDYDWSEYSDPLEKVSTTGTSFSGVASTFYINVRAYSGDGQYTLRTWTNNTPPRPDLIISSITEPASGQPGATVNVEYVVENIYNTTSDPFEVQFILSTDRTFDQFDELISVSHNEGALAENTSRTTNASVTLPNNLANGTYYWIVWADGYNNITEFNDTNNNLASDGVMLVGESCDDMHPNGKDDAGLGSNAPADEANVTAPLGTNVTASYTGCIDGIEENDVFAFDVPENHTIEISITLESTVLVYLYLVDSGLNSVDSDVVYFGGSGGVSTVGSSYDGIGDSYYVNLSRSGTGVNWTMDVWTNYSTPKANLVIDNATSFTTSSAGSNVAVDFEASNAGRLAASSALVSVLLSVDSGLADHDIEIGNTTIPALDINESGMYQLTVVIPTSTPGGNYTLIVVADYDEQIDELNEEDNSFAIEDEILIDTKATSCPAQNDAIEAGITSGDAGGDAASAFNLGTDISMTITGCVHEDVDDEDWYEIDISPGLNLTVTLINSADQDADLYLRDDQGEWFDRPWTGGSTDEVVTTSDSTSFAGSGGTFYISVTGFDSLGVYTLVIETEGVDPNSFNCGQQNDIGLGQDASSGTGSNIGQNPTVDGTGCFSGLDVSDVYAFTINDGKNFQIDFNADSALAFTATLEDANGNSIASVDNTTFGLLFNSYNTDMEGVTKDYILTVQSGGDAGNYNLTISLLDSAPADIAVSSLVCPTNHTSGSENQITWELVSLRGEAFSTSIILHLDLIDSSGAQVARMATKTVVVNGVYNTTFGSGSEYYATVDEQASGYYNCRLTIDVEDSLTESNESNNEQIGIPFYIQNEEELWANDEDRDGYNTTDTGDNMVDDCPTTYGNSTVDRIGCADLDGDGVSNLNDLWPFDKSQALDTDGDSYGDNPDGIDGDACPDVAGIAGGDGGNGCPPADDDGDGVSNALDDCPNTVPGTAVGPDGCEKDTPIDEPTNPIDPNNPDQNQTDTNQTVVDDDSTQNSGDDGSTDTDTTQSESGVLGMSFLTIGIIGAAIVLLALTFVVARGRGASKEEKLFDQQQMAYASVGAAPQPVDATITPEQLAYEQQLIAAGYPADYARTYADQHFRPWLNQ
;
A
#
# COMPACT_ATOMS: atom_id res chain seq x y z
N MET A 1 14.16 11.57 -30.21
CA MET A 1 15.02 10.96 -31.24
C MET A 1 16.47 11.00 -30.76
N GLN A 2 17.29 10.06 -31.24
CA GLN A 2 18.75 10.11 -31.46
C GLN A 2 19.50 11.44 -31.19
N ASN A 3 20.79 11.49 -30.84
CA ASN A 3 21.80 10.55 -30.30
C ASN A 3 23.15 11.34 -30.28
N GLY A 4 24.15 10.90 -29.50
CA GLY A 4 25.51 11.49 -29.48
C GLY A 4 25.73 12.34 -28.23
N ARG A 5 26.53 11.97 -27.21
CA ARG A 5 27.84 11.26 -27.16
C ARG A 5 28.95 11.94 -27.97
N PHE A 6 29.94 12.50 -27.26
CA PHE A 6 31.42 12.39 -27.40
C PHE A 6 32.05 13.38 -26.38
N THR A 7 32.62 12.93 -25.25
CA THR A 7 34.06 12.57 -25.01
C THR A 7 35.09 13.68 -25.30
N ALA A 8 36.20 13.85 -24.58
CA ALA A 8 36.68 13.40 -23.24
C ALA A 8 38.09 14.02 -22.99
N LEU A 9 38.70 13.79 -21.80
CA LEU A 9 40.09 14.13 -21.38
C LEU A 9 40.39 15.64 -21.17
N SER A 10 41.26 16.09 -20.24
CA SER A 10 42.10 15.35 -19.25
C SER A 10 42.62 16.21 -18.08
N LEU A 11 42.52 15.65 -16.86
CA LEU A 11 43.51 15.59 -15.75
C LEU A 11 44.11 16.84 -15.04
N ILE A 12 44.15 16.72 -13.69
CA ILE A 12 45.25 17.02 -12.71
C ILE A 12 45.16 18.28 -11.77
N PHE A 13 44.91 17.99 -10.47
CA PHE A 13 45.45 18.61 -9.22
C PHE A 13 44.99 20.05 -8.81
N VAL A 14 44.77 20.42 -7.52
CA VAL A 14 44.76 19.67 -6.23
C VAL A 14 44.03 20.40 -5.06
N PHE A 15 43.37 19.64 -4.17
CA PHE A 15 43.08 19.80 -2.71
C PHE A 15 42.51 21.08 -2.01
N ILE A 16 41.63 20.80 -1.01
CA ILE A 16 41.25 21.52 0.25
C ILE A 16 40.44 22.83 0.16
N ALA A 17 39.17 22.76 0.61
CA ALA A 17 38.62 23.49 1.78
C ALA A 17 37.18 23.00 2.09
N ALA A 18 36.73 23.11 3.35
CA ALA A 18 35.40 22.70 3.82
C ALA A 18 34.34 23.82 3.70
N ILE A 19 33.07 23.51 4.02
CA ILE A 19 32.26 24.18 5.07
C ILE A 19 30.83 23.58 5.09
N SER A 20 30.29 23.35 6.29
CA SER A 20 28.89 22.95 6.54
C SER A 20 27.99 24.18 6.76
N PRO A 21 26.67 24.00 6.73
CA PRO A 21 25.85 24.37 7.90
C PRO A 21 25.10 23.12 8.40
N LEU A 22 25.07 22.78 9.69
CA LEU A 22 24.80 23.58 10.89
C LEU A 22 23.32 24.03 10.95
N ALA A 23 22.51 23.25 11.68
CA ALA A 23 21.17 23.63 12.08
C ALA A 23 21.22 24.60 13.28
N ALA A 24 20.16 25.40 13.44
CA ALA A 24 19.90 26.21 14.62
C ALA A 24 18.50 25.84 15.17
N ALA A 25 18.30 25.99 16.48
CA ALA A 25 17.13 25.46 17.18
C ALA A 25 16.36 26.55 17.96
N LEU A 26 15.04 26.37 18.02
CA LEU A 26 14.11 26.82 19.07
C LEU A 26 13.08 25.69 19.21
N VAL A 27 12.71 25.11 20.37
CA VAL A 27 12.66 25.56 21.78
C VAL A 27 11.56 26.59 22.05
N ASP A 28 10.49 26.13 22.72
CA ASP A 28 9.53 26.94 23.46
C ASP A 28 9.45 26.46 24.93
N VAL A 29 8.85 27.24 25.84
CA VAL A 29 9.35 27.36 27.23
C VAL A 29 8.28 27.34 28.34
N GLU A 30 8.49 26.48 29.36
CA GLU A 30 8.38 26.72 30.83
C GLU A 30 8.65 25.38 31.60
N LYS A 31 9.09 25.28 32.87
CA LYS A 31 9.94 26.14 33.74
C LYS A 31 10.14 25.47 35.12
N GLY A 32 11.39 25.29 35.60
CA GLY A 32 11.66 24.86 36.98
C GLY A 32 13.12 24.74 37.44
N ASP A 33 13.65 25.81 38.06
CA ASP A 33 14.66 25.87 39.15
C ASP A 33 15.98 25.03 39.17
N ASP A 34 17.09 25.75 38.96
CA ASP A 34 18.29 25.86 39.85
C ASP A 34 19.49 24.85 39.82
N VAL A 35 20.36 25.03 38.81
CA VAL A 35 21.85 25.18 38.90
C VAL A 35 22.73 24.14 39.64
N THR A 36 23.69 23.52 38.92
CA THR A 36 25.15 23.55 39.26
C THR A 36 26.07 23.09 38.11
N ILE A 37 27.35 23.52 38.09
CA ILE A 37 28.36 23.22 37.04
C ILE A 37 29.68 22.74 37.67
N ILE A 38 30.27 21.65 37.16
CA ILE A 38 31.70 21.28 37.35
C ILE A 38 32.25 20.64 36.05
N ALA A 39 33.43 21.10 35.60
CA ALA A 39 34.27 20.53 34.52
C ALA A 39 35.53 19.85 35.13
N PRO A 40 36.53 19.22 34.42
CA PRO A 40 36.96 19.41 33.02
C PRO A 40 37.57 18.14 32.31
N ILE A 41 38.33 18.31 31.21
CA ILE A 41 39.72 17.81 30.98
C ILE A 41 40.28 18.34 29.63
N GLU A 42 41.61 18.29 29.42
CA GLU A 42 42.36 19.16 28.48
C GLU A 42 43.32 18.42 27.50
N GLU A 43 43.66 19.12 26.40
CA GLU A 43 44.88 19.01 25.55
C GLU A 43 45.16 17.76 24.67
N SER A 44 45.35 18.04 23.37
CA SER A 44 46.68 17.84 22.76
C SER A 44 47.02 18.94 21.72
N LYS A 45 48.28 19.41 21.70
CA LYS A 45 48.73 20.64 21.01
C LYS A 45 49.63 20.40 19.78
N LEU A 46 49.87 21.51 19.05
CA LEU A 46 51.10 21.94 18.33
C LEU A 46 51.06 21.96 16.77
N PRO A 47 51.79 22.88 16.08
CA PRO A 47 52.11 24.28 16.46
C PRO A 47 52.30 25.31 15.30
N LEU A 48 52.65 26.56 15.68
CA LEU A 48 53.53 27.56 15.02
C LEU A 48 52.94 28.72 14.16
N ASP A 49 52.67 29.83 14.86
CA ASP A 49 53.28 31.17 14.72
C ASP A 49 52.88 32.22 13.64
N ASP A 50 52.52 33.41 14.19
CA ASP A 50 52.93 34.79 13.82
C ASP A 50 51.99 35.71 13.01
N VAL A 51 50.87 36.15 13.64
CA VAL A 51 50.47 37.57 13.69
C VAL A 51 49.95 37.89 15.10
N GLN A 52 50.34 39.03 15.68
CA GLN A 52 49.86 39.48 16.99
C GLN A 52 48.55 40.28 16.89
N PHE A 53 47.53 39.88 17.64
CA PHE A 53 46.51 40.80 18.17
C PHE A 53 46.65 40.88 19.69
N ILE A 54 46.43 42.07 20.25
CA ILE A 54 46.61 42.34 21.68
C ILE A 54 45.25 42.14 22.35
N GLY A 55 45.05 41.01 23.01
CA GLY A 55 43.77 40.67 23.62
C GLY A 55 43.49 41.48 24.89
N LEU A 56 42.26 41.98 25.02
CA LEU A 56 41.61 42.05 26.33
C LEU A 56 41.50 40.61 26.83
N LYS A 57 41.99 40.33 28.05
CA LYS A 57 41.92 39.00 28.65
C LYS A 57 40.61 38.83 29.42
N SER A 58 40.13 37.59 29.46
CA SER A 58 38.87 37.19 30.08
C SER A 58 38.89 37.31 31.60
N LEU A 59 37.71 37.58 32.16
CA LEU A 59 37.43 37.57 33.58
C LEU A 59 37.33 36.10 34.07
N GLU A 60 38.34 35.59 34.78
CA GLU A 60 38.22 34.29 35.47
C GLU A 60 37.47 34.45 36.80
N ILE A 61 36.36 33.72 36.96
CA ILE A 61 35.56 33.74 38.19
C ILE A 61 36.24 32.87 39.26
N LEU A 62 37.18 33.46 40.00
CA LEU A 62 37.77 32.84 41.19
C LEU A 62 36.74 32.77 42.32
N MET A 63 36.19 31.57 42.55
CA MET A 63 35.29 31.31 43.69
C MET A 63 35.96 31.70 45.04
N PRO A 64 35.21 32.32 45.98
CA PRO A 64 35.76 32.74 47.26
C PRO A 64 36.17 31.53 48.12
N LYS A 65 37.48 31.39 48.37
CA LYS A 65 38.07 30.28 49.14
C LYS A 65 37.53 30.24 50.58
N THR A 66 36.76 29.22 50.91
CA THR A 66 36.14 29.06 52.23
C THR A 66 37.13 28.59 53.30
N SER A 67 37.51 29.51 54.20
CA SER A 67 38.08 29.26 55.53
C SER A 67 39.34 28.38 55.65
N SER A 68 40.48 29.01 55.93
CA SER A 68 41.52 28.39 56.77
C SER A 68 41.67 29.18 58.08
N THR A 69 41.26 28.60 59.21
CA THR A 69 41.32 29.27 60.50
C THR A 69 42.71 29.20 61.16
N SER A 70 43.13 30.27 61.83
CA SER A 70 44.30 30.34 62.74
C SER A 70 45.70 30.36 62.08
N GLY A 71 46.04 31.47 61.40
CA GLY A 71 47.38 31.75 60.89
C GLY A 71 48.44 32.07 61.96
N ARG A 72 49.62 32.53 61.50
CA ARG A 72 50.77 33.07 62.28
C ARG A 72 51.76 33.76 61.31
N ALA A 73 51.76 35.09 61.27
CA ALA A 73 52.71 35.88 60.48
C ALA A 73 54.20 35.59 60.78
N ALA A 74 55.07 35.74 59.78
CA ALA A 74 56.53 35.61 59.90
C ALA A 74 57.30 36.91 59.61
N CYS A 75 56.67 37.94 59.03
CA CYS A 75 57.24 39.28 58.89
C CYS A 75 57.69 39.86 60.27
N PRO A 76 58.85 40.53 60.35
CA PRO A 76 59.93 40.06 61.22
C PRO A 76 59.65 40.11 62.72
N THR A 77 59.93 38.99 63.40
CA THR A 77 59.74 38.84 64.85
C THR A 77 60.49 39.92 65.67
N PRO A 78 59.90 40.45 66.76
CA PRO A 78 58.62 40.05 67.35
C PRO A 78 57.41 40.57 66.57
N SER A 79 56.38 39.73 66.44
CA SER A 79 55.10 39.99 65.76
C SER A 79 54.20 41.01 66.48
N SER A 80 54.80 41.96 67.19
CA SER A 80 54.19 43.20 67.68
C SER A 80 54.55 44.39 66.78
N LEU A 81 54.84 44.10 65.50
CA LEU A 81 55.39 45.05 64.50
C LEU A 81 54.75 44.93 63.11
N GLN A 82 53.87 43.96 62.85
CA GLN A 82 52.89 44.06 61.76
C GLN A 82 51.99 45.27 62.07
N THR A 83 51.98 46.24 61.16
CA THR A 83 51.24 47.51 61.31
C THR A 83 50.60 47.90 59.99
N ASP A 84 49.86 46.96 59.44
CA ASP A 84 49.46 46.94 58.04
C ASP A 84 48.29 47.94 57.88
N GLY A 85 48.36 48.83 56.90
CA GLY A 85 47.50 50.03 56.89
C GLY A 85 47.77 51.04 58.03
N GLY A 86 48.87 50.88 58.79
CA GLY A 86 49.30 51.79 59.86
C GLY A 86 48.72 51.53 61.27
N SER A 87 48.07 50.38 61.49
CA SER A 87 47.52 49.96 62.81
C SER A 87 47.97 48.54 63.16
N ASN A 88 48.05 48.18 64.45
CA ASN A 88 48.61 46.87 64.86
C ASN A 88 47.85 45.65 64.28
N GLY A 89 48.60 44.68 63.76
CA GLY A 89 48.11 43.41 63.19
C GLY A 89 47.79 43.48 61.70
N ASP A 90 47.63 42.31 61.07
CA ASP A 90 47.49 42.09 59.61
C ASP A 90 46.23 42.72 58.98
N ALA A 91 46.22 42.94 57.66
CA ALA A 91 45.12 43.63 56.99
C ALA A 91 43.83 42.79 56.87
N GLY A 92 43.93 41.46 56.87
CA GLY A 92 42.83 40.50 56.70
C GLY A 92 43.05 39.63 55.46
N ALA A 93 42.73 38.34 55.55
CA ALA A 93 42.96 37.36 54.48
C ALA A 93 41.81 37.27 53.45
N ASP A 94 40.72 38.01 53.65
CA ASP A 94 39.59 38.12 52.73
C ASP A 94 38.89 39.49 52.83
N SER A 95 37.95 39.77 51.93
CA SER A 95 37.15 41.01 51.93
C SER A 95 36.34 41.20 53.23
N ASN A 96 35.90 40.12 53.89
CA ASN A 96 35.15 40.16 55.15
C ASN A 96 36.00 40.58 56.36
N THR A 97 37.29 40.24 56.35
CA THR A 97 38.27 40.55 57.41
C THR A 97 39.12 41.78 57.11
N SER A 98 39.05 42.29 55.88
CA SER A 98 39.85 43.39 55.33
C SER A 98 39.86 44.70 56.13
N ARG A 99 40.91 45.48 55.87
CA ARG A 99 41.24 46.70 56.63
C ARG A 99 40.89 47.98 55.92
N SER A 100 39.91 48.72 56.44
CA SER A 100 39.52 49.99 55.84
C SER A 100 40.58 51.09 55.92
N LEU A 101 40.98 51.62 54.76
CA LEU A 101 41.75 52.86 54.59
C LEU A 101 40.84 54.11 54.57
N GLY A 102 39.52 53.92 54.55
CA GLY A 102 38.50 54.96 54.66
C GLY A 102 37.94 55.47 53.32
N THR A 103 37.15 56.55 53.41
CA THR A 103 36.46 57.16 52.26
C THR A 103 37.33 58.20 51.57
N ASN A 104 37.40 58.14 50.23
CA ASN A 104 38.27 58.94 49.37
C ASN A 104 39.73 58.94 49.87
N PRO A 105 40.40 57.76 49.93
CA PRO A 105 41.74 57.63 50.46
C PRO A 105 42.76 58.43 49.64
N ASN A 106 43.69 59.06 50.35
CA ASN A 106 44.83 59.76 49.75
C ASN A 106 46.03 59.69 50.70
N SER A 107 46.77 58.57 50.66
CA SER A 107 48.02 58.41 51.42
C SER A 107 49.19 59.17 50.80
N GLY A 108 49.05 59.57 49.53
CA GLY A 108 50.12 60.16 48.72
C GLY A 108 51.33 59.24 48.57
N THR A 109 52.46 59.82 48.16
CA THR A 109 53.72 59.09 47.88
C THR A 109 54.36 58.43 49.10
N THR A 110 53.91 58.76 50.31
CA THR A 110 54.32 58.10 51.57
C THR A 110 53.66 56.73 51.78
N GLY A 111 52.47 56.50 51.21
CA GLY A 111 51.73 55.26 51.35
C GLY A 111 51.27 54.91 52.77
N VAL A 112 50.69 53.72 52.88
CA VAL A 112 50.69 52.87 54.08
C VAL A 112 51.63 51.70 53.82
N ASN A 113 52.24 51.14 54.86
CA ASN A 113 53.02 49.91 54.73
C ASN A 113 52.16 48.70 55.11
N GLY A 114 52.51 47.54 54.55
CA GLY A 114 52.06 46.23 55.00
C GLY A 114 53.11 45.17 54.72
N CYS A 115 52.79 43.88 54.88
CA CYS A 115 53.72 42.81 54.55
C CYS A 115 53.05 41.44 54.43
N VAL A 116 53.26 40.83 53.28
CA VAL A 116 52.95 39.43 52.97
C VAL A 116 54.21 38.56 52.99
N ASP A 117 54.03 37.29 53.37
CA ASP A 117 55.08 36.26 53.41
C ASP A 117 54.49 34.86 53.12
N ALA A 118 55.33 33.83 52.98
CA ALA A 118 54.89 32.46 52.67
C ALA A 118 53.99 31.78 53.76
N THR A 119 53.63 32.47 54.83
CA THR A 119 52.62 32.07 55.83
C THR A 119 51.45 33.06 55.98
N ASP A 120 51.46 34.14 55.20
CA ASP A 120 50.53 35.27 55.27
C ASP A 120 50.48 35.92 53.86
N THR A 121 49.84 35.26 52.88
CA THR A 121 50.03 35.52 51.43
C THR A 121 49.20 36.66 50.85
N ASP A 122 48.14 37.09 51.52
CA ASP A 122 47.13 38.00 50.99
C ASP A 122 46.77 39.05 52.05
N ASP A 123 47.14 40.32 51.82
CA ASP A 123 46.73 41.48 52.64
C ASP A 123 45.53 42.17 51.95
N TRP A 124 44.35 42.16 52.57
CA TRP A 124 43.15 42.83 52.05
C TRP A 124 42.85 44.17 52.73
N TYR A 125 42.59 45.21 51.94
CA TYR A 125 42.16 46.53 52.40
C TYR A 125 40.77 46.90 51.88
N THR A 126 40.07 47.79 52.57
CA THR A 126 38.78 48.37 52.11
C THR A 126 38.91 49.85 51.81
N ILE A 127 38.31 50.32 50.73
CA ILE A 127 38.21 51.74 50.38
C ILE A 127 36.76 52.10 50.00
N THR A 128 36.40 53.38 50.05
CA THR A 128 35.07 53.84 49.61
C THR A 128 35.19 55.13 48.81
N THR A 129 34.59 55.21 47.63
CA THR A 129 34.54 56.45 46.83
C THR A 129 33.28 57.26 47.13
N THR A 130 33.23 58.50 46.63
CA THR A 130 32.01 59.31 46.55
C THR A 130 31.77 59.73 45.10
N THR A 131 30.53 60.04 44.71
CA THR A 131 30.17 60.33 43.31
C THR A 131 31.05 61.41 42.68
N GLY A 132 31.48 61.18 41.43
CA GLY A 132 32.42 62.02 40.70
C GLY A 132 33.88 61.91 41.18
N LYS A 133 34.24 60.76 41.77
CA LYS A 133 35.60 60.43 42.19
C LYS A 133 36.09 59.14 41.58
N ASP A 134 37.37 59.15 41.27
CA ASP A 134 38.16 57.97 40.93
C ASP A 134 39.26 57.77 41.97
N VAL A 135 39.75 56.55 42.09
CA VAL A 135 40.86 56.22 42.97
C VAL A 135 41.94 55.47 42.20
N ASP A 136 43.17 55.99 42.28
CA ASP A 136 44.39 55.35 41.80
C ASP A 136 45.13 54.71 42.98
N VAL A 137 45.71 53.54 42.75
CA VAL A 137 46.47 52.75 43.72
C VAL A 137 47.83 52.38 43.11
N GLU A 138 48.92 52.49 43.88
CA GLU A 138 50.25 51.94 43.51
C GLU A 138 50.76 51.04 44.64
N LEU A 139 51.24 49.84 44.31
CA LEU A 139 51.90 48.92 45.25
C LEU A 139 53.41 48.94 45.03
N VAL A 140 54.19 49.30 46.05
CA VAL A 140 55.66 49.30 45.95
C VAL A 140 56.21 47.99 46.52
N VAL A 141 56.68 47.11 45.63
CA VAL A 141 57.17 45.76 45.97
C VAL A 141 58.62 45.80 46.46
N PRO A 142 59.01 45.01 47.49
CA PRO A 142 60.40 44.92 47.93
C PRO A 142 61.26 44.15 46.92
N ALA A 143 62.43 44.69 46.57
CA ALA A 143 63.26 44.18 45.48
C ALA A 143 63.69 42.70 45.65
N GLY A 144 63.25 41.84 44.73
CA GLY A 144 63.46 40.39 44.77
C GLY A 144 62.31 39.60 45.40
N ALA A 145 61.18 40.24 45.66
CA ALA A 145 59.86 39.65 45.78
C ALA A 145 58.97 40.14 44.62
N ASP A 146 57.75 39.60 44.56
CA ASP A 146 56.91 39.51 43.37
C ASP A 146 55.45 39.48 43.87
N PHE A 147 54.83 40.68 43.98
CA PHE A 147 53.53 40.86 44.62
C PHE A 147 52.55 41.55 43.68
N ASP A 148 51.42 40.91 43.41
CA ASP A 148 50.37 41.43 42.52
C ASP A 148 49.43 42.41 43.26
N LEU A 149 48.74 43.26 42.48
CA LEU A 149 47.78 44.25 42.98
C LEU A 149 46.44 44.14 42.25
N TYR A 150 45.36 43.85 42.99
CA TYR A 150 44.00 43.73 42.46
C TYR A 150 43.04 44.76 43.08
N LEU A 151 42.19 45.37 42.25
CA LEU A 151 41.06 46.21 42.68
C LEU A 151 39.76 45.43 42.50
N VAL A 152 39.11 45.13 43.63
CA VAL A 152 37.95 44.24 43.74
C VAL A 152 36.72 45.03 44.19
N ASP A 153 35.51 44.68 43.76
CA ASP A 153 34.28 45.37 44.20
C ASP A 153 33.63 44.73 45.45
N SER A 154 32.43 45.22 45.79
CA SER A 154 31.60 44.68 46.89
C SER A 154 30.92 43.33 46.62
N THR A 155 30.91 42.83 45.38
CA THR A 155 30.45 41.47 45.05
C THR A 155 31.59 40.44 45.06
N GLY A 156 32.84 40.90 44.92
CA GLY A 156 34.04 40.06 44.92
C GLY A 156 34.69 39.91 43.54
N ASN A 157 34.18 40.61 42.53
CA ASN A 157 34.74 40.60 41.18
C ASN A 157 35.94 41.56 41.08
N GLU A 158 36.97 41.17 40.32
CA GLU A 158 38.18 41.96 40.06
C GLU A 158 37.95 42.86 38.83
N TYR A 159 38.21 44.16 38.91
CA TYR A 159 37.88 45.14 37.84
C TYR A 159 39.09 45.85 37.23
N ASP A 160 40.20 45.88 37.94
CA ASP A 160 41.49 46.31 37.43
C ASP A 160 42.59 45.59 38.22
N TYR A 161 43.65 45.17 37.55
CA TYR A 161 44.69 44.32 38.13
C TYR A 161 46.01 44.49 37.40
N ASP A 162 47.09 44.60 38.17
CA ASP A 162 48.46 44.71 37.66
C ASP A 162 49.28 43.62 38.36
N TRP A 163 49.83 42.74 37.52
CA TRP A 163 50.44 41.47 37.88
C TRP A 163 51.64 41.25 36.97
N SER A 164 52.80 40.93 37.55
CA SER A 164 54.04 40.82 36.80
C SER A 164 54.69 39.44 36.99
N GLU A 165 55.12 38.81 35.89
CA GLU A 165 55.73 37.47 35.95
C GLU A 165 57.14 37.47 36.60
N TYR A 166 57.73 38.65 36.85
CA TYR A 166 59.14 38.79 37.30
C TYR A 166 59.49 40.16 37.93
N SER A 167 59.12 40.35 39.19
CA SER A 167 59.70 41.30 40.16
C SER A 167 59.63 42.77 39.73
N ASP A 168 58.46 43.26 39.29
CA ASP A 168 58.29 44.72 39.14
C ASP A 168 58.27 45.41 40.52
N PRO A 169 59.01 46.51 40.71
CA PRO A 169 58.97 47.29 41.95
C PRO A 169 57.71 48.18 42.13
N LEU A 170 56.77 48.25 41.18
CA LEU A 170 55.64 49.20 41.22
C LEU A 170 54.38 48.80 40.38
N GLU A 171 53.55 47.88 40.88
CA GLU A 171 52.22 47.56 40.31
C GLU A 171 51.19 48.70 40.53
N LYS A 172 50.16 48.84 39.67
CA LYS A 172 49.17 49.94 39.70
C LYS A 172 47.76 49.58 39.21
N VAL A 173 46.73 50.05 39.92
CA VAL A 173 45.32 49.92 39.50
C VAL A 173 44.53 51.22 39.70
N SER A 174 43.45 51.42 38.95
CA SER A 174 42.57 52.61 39.00
C SER A 174 41.11 52.30 38.67
N THR A 175 40.17 53.07 39.23
CA THR A 175 38.79 53.10 38.69
C THR A 175 38.67 53.92 37.40
N THR A 176 39.72 54.66 37.00
CA THR A 176 39.67 55.59 35.87
C THR A 176 39.75 54.84 34.54
N GLY A 177 38.60 54.40 34.02
CA GLY A 177 38.54 53.58 32.80
C GLY A 177 37.57 52.42 32.92
N THR A 178 37.24 52.00 34.14
CA THR A 178 36.26 50.94 34.39
C THR A 178 34.83 51.51 34.51
N SER A 179 33.83 50.64 34.48
CA SER A 179 32.41 50.98 34.71
C SER A 179 32.11 51.64 36.08
N PHE A 180 33.08 51.62 36.99
CA PHE A 180 33.01 52.33 38.28
C PHE A 180 33.56 53.75 38.25
N SER A 181 34.01 54.27 37.11
CA SER A 181 34.62 55.61 37.04
C SER A 181 33.64 56.70 37.48
N GLY A 182 33.93 57.35 38.61
CA GLY A 182 33.03 58.32 39.24
C GLY A 182 31.85 57.75 40.04
N VAL A 183 31.71 56.43 40.15
CA VAL A 183 30.65 55.78 40.94
C VAL A 183 30.99 55.84 42.44
N ALA A 184 29.97 55.99 43.29
CA ALA A 184 30.12 55.92 44.74
C ALA A 184 29.94 54.47 45.22
N SER A 185 31.04 53.75 45.43
CA SER A 185 31.00 52.35 45.87
C SER A 185 32.03 52.06 46.96
N THR A 186 31.98 50.83 47.50
CA THR A 186 33.01 50.25 48.35
C THR A 186 33.82 49.26 47.51
N PHE A 187 35.14 49.44 47.49
CA PHE A 187 36.06 48.53 46.82
C PHE A 187 37.01 47.92 47.85
N TYR A 188 37.65 46.83 47.47
CA TYR A 188 38.70 46.18 48.21
C TYR A 188 39.98 46.20 47.37
N ILE A 189 41.12 46.30 48.04
CA ILE A 189 42.43 46.16 47.41
C ILE A 189 43.02 44.86 47.98
N ASN A 190 43.29 43.88 47.13
CA ASN A 190 44.06 42.70 47.50
C ASN A 190 45.52 42.92 47.07
N VAL A 191 46.44 42.67 47.99
CA VAL A 191 47.88 42.56 47.73
C VAL A 191 48.28 41.12 47.95
N ARG A 192 48.72 40.42 46.89
CA ARG A 192 49.00 38.98 46.92
C ARG A 192 50.49 38.71 46.69
N ALA A 193 51.09 37.86 47.52
CA ALA A 193 52.44 37.35 47.29
C ALA A 193 52.44 36.20 46.27
N TYR A 194 52.90 36.47 45.04
CA TYR A 194 53.17 35.43 44.06
C TYR A 194 54.52 34.75 44.34
N SER A 195 55.57 35.53 44.63
CA SER A 195 56.84 34.97 45.13
C SER A 195 57.65 35.91 46.04
N GLY A 196 58.38 35.31 47.00
CA GLY A 196 59.21 36.02 47.98
C GLY A 196 58.45 36.53 49.22
N ASP A 197 59.20 37.04 50.21
CA ASP A 197 58.66 37.57 51.47
C ASP A 197 59.11 39.03 51.66
N GLY A 198 58.25 39.94 52.14
CA GLY A 198 58.71 41.29 52.46
C GLY A 198 57.67 42.39 52.67
N GLN A 199 58.14 43.50 53.24
CA GLN A 199 57.33 44.70 53.48
C GLN A 199 57.17 45.52 52.20
N TYR A 200 55.93 45.84 51.84
CA TYR A 200 55.58 46.69 50.72
C TYR A 200 55.07 48.07 51.20
N THR A 201 54.89 49.01 50.27
CA THR A 201 54.22 50.29 50.53
C THR A 201 53.08 50.51 49.54
N LEU A 202 51.83 50.40 50.00
CA LEU A 202 50.62 50.65 49.22
C LEU A 202 50.27 52.14 49.26
N ARG A 203 50.07 52.77 48.10
CA ARG A 203 49.75 54.20 47.95
C ARG A 203 48.37 54.36 47.31
N THR A 204 47.65 55.39 47.70
CA THR A 204 46.32 55.73 47.18
C THR A 204 46.21 57.23 46.89
N TRP A 205 45.46 57.57 45.82
CA TRP A 205 45.04 58.93 45.49
C TRP A 205 43.60 58.92 44.99
N THR A 206 42.74 59.70 45.63
CA THR A 206 41.40 59.99 45.07
C THR A 206 41.42 61.26 44.21
N ASN A 207 41.02 61.13 42.94
CA ASN A 207 40.96 62.18 41.92
C ASN A 207 39.51 62.56 41.58
N ASN A 208 39.31 63.48 40.62
CA ASN A 208 37.99 63.78 40.04
C ASN A 208 37.85 63.05 38.71
N THR A 209 36.67 62.51 38.44
CA THR A 209 36.33 61.86 37.17
C THR A 209 36.43 62.84 35.99
N PRO A 210 37.13 62.48 34.89
CA PRO A 210 37.08 63.26 33.65
C PRO A 210 35.67 63.24 33.03
N PRO A 211 35.21 64.33 32.39
CA PRO A 211 33.99 64.30 31.60
C PRO A 211 34.17 63.46 30.33
N ARG A 212 33.11 62.76 29.90
CA ARG A 212 33.09 61.86 28.73
C ARG A 212 31.80 62.03 27.90
N PRO A 213 31.79 61.67 26.61
CA PRO A 213 30.55 61.48 25.84
C PRO A 213 29.85 60.18 26.27
N ASP A 214 28.68 59.91 25.67
CA ASP A 214 27.87 58.69 25.82
C ASP A 214 26.97 58.61 24.58
N LEU A 215 27.42 57.92 23.53
CA LEU A 215 26.74 57.87 22.22
C LEU A 215 25.77 56.69 22.16
N ILE A 216 24.47 56.98 22.04
CA ILE A 216 23.43 55.97 21.81
C ILE A 216 22.80 56.11 20.44
N ILE A 217 22.32 55.01 19.87
CA ILE A 217 21.29 55.04 18.83
C ILE A 217 19.92 55.02 19.53
N SER A 218 19.06 56.01 19.27
CA SER A 218 17.75 56.17 19.93
C SER A 218 16.55 55.78 19.05
N SER A 219 16.76 55.62 17.74
CA SER A 219 15.77 55.07 16.80
C SER A 219 16.43 54.74 15.46
N ILE A 220 15.82 53.80 14.74
CA ILE A 220 16.16 53.37 13.39
C ILE A 220 14.87 53.42 12.56
N THR A 221 14.98 53.62 11.25
CA THR A 221 13.92 53.39 10.27
C THR A 221 14.53 52.68 9.07
N GLU A 222 14.22 51.40 9.00
CA GLU A 222 14.67 50.43 8.02
C GLU A 222 14.00 50.61 6.63
N PRO A 223 14.69 50.23 5.55
CA PRO A 223 14.07 50.04 4.24
C PRO A 223 13.23 48.76 4.23
N ALA A 224 11.97 48.83 3.81
CA ALA A 224 11.08 47.65 3.77
C ALA A 224 11.57 46.50 2.86
N SER A 225 12.25 46.82 1.76
CA SER A 225 12.76 45.81 0.83
C SER A 225 14.11 46.18 0.19
N GLY A 226 14.89 45.16 -0.13
CA GLY A 226 16.21 45.26 -0.78
C GLY A 226 16.48 44.10 -1.74
N GLN A 227 17.60 44.19 -2.46
CA GLN A 227 18.09 43.16 -3.38
C GLN A 227 19.60 43.01 -3.18
N PRO A 228 20.19 41.80 -3.24
CA PRO A 228 21.62 41.62 -3.08
C PRO A 228 22.43 42.51 -4.05
N GLY A 229 23.41 43.24 -3.52
CA GLY A 229 24.20 44.23 -4.29
C GLY A 229 23.53 45.59 -4.54
N ALA A 230 22.27 45.81 -4.14
CA ALA A 230 21.59 47.09 -4.29
C ALA A 230 21.94 48.09 -3.17
N THR A 231 21.76 49.39 -3.45
CA THR A 231 21.90 50.46 -2.45
C THR A 231 20.53 50.84 -1.89
N VAL A 232 20.35 50.64 -0.59
CA VAL A 232 19.18 51.05 0.20
C VAL A 232 19.52 52.29 1.04
N ASN A 233 18.54 52.87 1.73
CA ASN A 233 18.77 53.95 2.70
C ASN A 233 18.24 53.54 4.06
N VAL A 234 19.03 53.80 5.11
CA VAL A 234 18.66 53.61 6.52
C VAL A 234 18.64 55.00 7.17
N GLU A 235 17.54 55.38 7.80
CA GLU A 235 17.50 56.56 8.69
C GLU A 235 17.74 56.09 10.12
N TYR A 236 18.54 56.83 10.88
CA TYR A 236 18.76 56.57 12.31
C TYR A 236 18.96 57.88 13.08
N VAL A 237 18.76 57.84 14.40
CA VAL A 237 19.05 58.94 15.30
C VAL A 237 20.15 58.53 16.28
N VAL A 238 21.25 59.29 16.28
CA VAL A 238 22.34 59.16 17.26
C VAL A 238 22.28 60.33 18.26
N GLU A 239 22.46 60.05 19.54
CA GLU A 239 22.44 61.05 20.63
C GLU A 239 23.68 60.94 21.51
N ASN A 240 24.25 62.08 21.91
CA ASN A 240 25.25 62.14 22.97
C ASN A 240 24.55 62.56 24.27
N ILE A 241 24.33 61.61 25.19
CA ILE A 241 23.49 61.82 26.39
C ILE A 241 24.24 62.30 27.62
N TYR A 242 25.58 62.36 27.60
CA TYR A 242 26.40 62.73 28.75
C TYR A 242 27.14 64.08 28.59
N ASN A 243 28.32 64.25 29.23
CA ASN A 243 28.77 65.53 29.80
C ASN A 243 30.03 66.15 29.17
N THR A 244 30.37 65.77 27.95
CA THR A 244 31.16 66.58 27.03
C THR A 244 30.76 66.30 25.58
N THR A 245 31.18 67.17 24.67
CA THR A 245 31.13 66.92 23.21
C THR A 245 32.03 65.72 22.86
N SER A 246 31.55 64.81 22.02
CA SER A 246 32.34 63.70 21.46
C SER A 246 33.38 64.23 20.46
N ASP A 247 34.42 63.45 20.18
CA ASP A 247 35.16 63.60 18.93
C ASP A 247 34.35 63.02 17.74
N PRO A 248 34.79 63.14 16.48
CA PRO A 248 34.14 62.48 15.35
C PRO A 248 34.28 60.95 15.43
N PHE A 249 33.21 60.23 15.14
CA PHE A 249 33.08 58.77 15.24
C PHE A 249 32.58 58.17 13.92
N GLU A 250 32.53 56.85 13.81
CA GLU A 250 31.80 56.15 12.74
C GLU A 250 30.51 55.49 13.24
N VAL A 251 29.59 55.19 12.33
CA VAL A 251 28.42 54.34 12.58
C VAL A 251 28.53 53.12 11.69
N GLN A 252 28.47 51.94 12.30
CA GLN A 252 28.44 50.65 11.61
C GLN A 252 26.99 50.19 11.40
N PHE A 253 26.80 49.35 10.38
CA PHE A 253 25.52 48.73 10.05
C PHE A 253 25.76 47.23 9.95
N ILE A 254 24.89 46.46 10.60
CA ILE A 254 24.94 45.01 10.67
C ILE A 254 23.55 44.51 10.27
N LEU A 255 23.51 43.43 9.49
CA LEU A 255 22.28 42.70 9.19
C LEU A 255 22.24 41.42 10.02
N SER A 256 21.17 41.29 10.82
CA SER A 256 20.90 40.12 11.65
C SER A 256 19.59 39.46 11.23
N THR A 257 19.45 38.17 11.51
CA THR A 257 18.18 37.45 11.45
C THR A 257 17.31 37.67 12.69
N ASP A 258 17.87 38.20 13.78
CA ASP A 258 17.12 38.56 15.00
C ASP A 258 17.49 39.97 15.51
N ARG A 259 17.22 40.26 16.79
CA ARG A 259 17.37 41.62 17.39
C ARG A 259 18.56 41.73 18.35
N THR A 260 19.37 40.69 18.47
CA THR A 260 20.62 40.66 19.24
C THR A 260 21.82 40.73 18.30
N PHE A 261 22.98 41.16 18.83
CA PHE A 261 24.23 41.18 18.06
C PHE A 261 25.13 40.02 18.47
N ASP A 262 25.52 39.17 17.53
CA ASP A 262 26.36 38.01 17.80
C ASP A 262 27.43 37.72 16.72
N GLN A 263 27.97 36.50 16.68
CA GLN A 263 29.04 36.09 15.76
C GLN A 263 28.58 35.62 14.37
N PHE A 264 27.28 35.44 14.15
CA PHE A 264 26.70 34.97 12.89
C PHE A 264 26.17 36.11 12.00
N ASP A 265 26.10 37.33 12.53
CA ASP A 265 25.64 38.53 11.82
C ASP A 265 26.55 39.00 10.67
N GLU A 266 25.95 39.54 9.60
CA GLU A 266 26.68 40.13 8.48
C GLU A 266 26.97 41.63 8.75
N LEU A 267 28.15 41.90 9.30
CA LEU A 267 28.69 43.26 9.42
C LEU A 267 28.95 43.88 8.03
N ILE A 268 28.17 44.89 7.67
CA ILE A 268 28.31 45.57 6.39
C ILE A 268 29.60 46.40 6.39
N SER A 269 30.51 46.05 5.47
CA SER A 269 31.85 46.66 5.30
C SER A 269 31.90 48.16 4.93
N VAL A 270 30.80 48.90 5.11
CA VAL A 270 30.65 50.33 4.82
C VAL A 270 30.12 51.05 6.07
N SER A 271 31.00 51.67 6.85
CA SER A 271 30.60 52.56 7.95
C SER A 271 30.28 53.98 7.47
N HIS A 272 29.31 54.64 8.10
CA HIS A 272 29.04 56.06 7.90
C HIS A 272 29.99 56.88 8.78
N ASN A 273 30.59 57.94 8.24
CA ASN A 273 31.48 58.81 9.02
C ASN A 273 30.67 59.96 9.63
N GLU A 274 30.65 60.05 10.96
CA GLU A 274 29.81 60.98 11.69
C GLU A 274 30.57 62.16 12.32
N GLY A 275 29.89 63.30 12.40
CA GLY A 275 30.44 64.50 13.00
C GLY A 275 30.38 64.48 14.53
N ALA A 276 31.42 65.02 15.18
CA ALA A 276 31.44 65.31 16.62
C ALA A 276 30.10 65.88 17.13
N LEU A 277 29.53 65.25 18.16
CA LEU A 277 28.18 65.50 18.67
C LEU A 277 28.26 66.12 20.08
N ALA A 278 27.55 67.24 20.29
CA ALA A 278 27.65 68.01 21.52
C ALA A 278 26.91 67.33 22.70
N GLU A 279 27.35 67.62 23.92
CA GLU A 279 26.69 67.18 25.16
C GLU A 279 25.17 67.41 25.11
N ASN A 280 24.38 66.38 25.42
CA ASN A 280 22.91 66.43 25.44
C ASN A 280 22.30 66.89 24.10
N THR A 281 22.83 66.41 22.96
CA THR A 281 22.27 66.68 21.62
C THR A 281 22.18 65.43 20.75
N SER A 282 21.20 65.41 19.85
CA SER A 282 20.95 64.33 18.90
C SER A 282 20.98 64.79 17.45
N ARG A 283 21.16 63.83 16.53
CA ARG A 283 21.20 64.01 15.08
C ARG A 283 20.51 62.84 14.39
N THR A 284 19.52 63.15 13.56
CA THR A 284 18.99 62.23 12.55
C THR A 284 19.91 62.22 11.32
N THR A 285 20.33 61.04 10.87
CA THR A 285 21.18 60.84 9.70
C THR A 285 20.55 59.81 8.76
N ASN A 286 20.61 60.06 7.45
CA ASN A 286 20.27 59.06 6.41
C ASN A 286 21.58 58.53 5.82
N ALA A 287 21.83 57.23 5.96
CA ALA A 287 22.95 56.55 5.33
C ALA A 287 22.47 55.73 4.12
N SER A 288 23.11 55.94 2.96
CA SER A 288 22.93 55.05 1.80
C SER A 288 23.87 53.86 1.93
N VAL A 289 23.35 52.69 2.28
CA VAL A 289 24.10 51.45 2.53
C VAL A 289 23.95 50.53 1.31
N THR A 290 25.01 49.82 0.92
CA THR A 290 24.95 48.85 -0.19
C THR A 290 25.03 47.44 0.35
N LEU A 291 24.02 46.63 0.02
CA LEU A 291 23.90 45.25 0.49
C LEU A 291 24.96 44.35 -0.16
N PRO A 292 25.46 43.31 0.53
CA PRO A 292 26.37 42.33 -0.07
C PRO A 292 25.76 41.68 -1.33
N ASN A 293 26.62 41.35 -2.31
CA ASN A 293 26.17 40.69 -3.55
C ASN A 293 25.85 39.20 -3.34
N ASN A 294 26.25 38.67 -2.18
CA ASN A 294 26.08 37.30 -1.71
C ASN A 294 25.17 37.24 -0.46
N LEU A 295 24.47 38.32 -0.13
CA LEU A 295 23.44 38.30 0.92
C LEU A 295 22.37 37.30 0.49
N ALA A 296 21.94 36.44 1.41
CA ALA A 296 20.90 35.46 1.11
C ALA A 296 19.55 36.17 0.93
N ASN A 297 18.62 35.47 0.28
CA ASN A 297 17.22 35.87 0.28
C ASN A 297 16.65 35.58 1.67
N GLY A 298 16.03 36.56 2.32
CA GLY A 298 15.70 36.47 3.75
C GLY A 298 15.15 37.79 4.31
N THR A 299 14.59 37.74 5.51
CA THR A 299 14.17 38.90 6.31
C THR A 299 15.28 39.27 7.29
N TYR A 300 15.68 40.55 7.33
CA TYR A 300 16.81 41.01 8.14
C TYR A 300 16.46 42.25 8.98
N TYR A 301 16.80 42.21 10.26
CA TYR A 301 16.86 43.40 11.11
C TYR A 301 18.11 44.22 10.81
N TRP A 302 18.04 45.53 11.06
CA TRP A 302 19.18 46.43 11.01
C TRP A 302 19.68 46.72 12.42
N ILE A 303 20.88 46.25 12.74
CA ILE A 303 21.59 46.68 13.95
C ILE A 303 22.52 47.83 13.56
N VAL A 304 22.34 48.98 14.21
CA VAL A 304 23.11 50.20 13.96
C VAL A 304 23.92 50.51 15.21
N TRP A 305 25.23 50.74 15.05
CA TRP A 305 26.18 50.88 16.17
C TRP A 305 27.02 52.15 16.04
N ALA A 306 26.89 53.08 17.00
CA ALA A 306 27.73 54.27 17.11
C ALA A 306 29.11 53.96 17.71
N ASP A 307 30.17 54.43 17.07
CA ASP A 307 31.58 54.17 17.44
C ASP A 307 31.90 52.66 17.55
N GLY A 308 31.40 51.86 16.61
CA GLY A 308 31.54 50.39 16.62
C GLY A 308 32.98 49.86 16.53
N TYR A 309 34.00 50.70 16.31
CA TYR A 309 35.41 50.31 16.48
C TYR A 309 36.02 50.70 17.85
N ASN A 310 35.24 51.31 18.75
CA ASN A 310 35.66 51.80 20.07
C ASN A 310 36.89 52.74 19.97
N ASN A 311 36.72 53.81 19.18
CA ASN A 311 37.70 54.88 18.99
C ASN A 311 37.55 56.01 20.03
N ILE A 312 36.40 56.12 20.68
CA ILE A 312 36.06 57.13 21.69
C ILE A 312 35.78 56.43 23.03
N THR A 313 36.48 56.86 24.09
CA THR A 313 36.23 56.36 25.46
C THR A 313 35.02 57.08 26.07
N GLU A 314 33.93 56.35 26.31
CA GLU A 314 32.63 56.92 26.69
C GLU A 314 32.36 56.77 28.19
N PHE A 315 31.22 57.28 28.65
CA PHE A 315 30.74 57.06 30.04
C PHE A 315 30.17 55.65 30.23
N ASN A 316 29.55 55.13 29.18
CA ASN A 316 29.17 53.74 29.01
C ASN A 316 29.41 53.40 27.53
N ASP A 317 30.07 52.28 27.27
CA ASP A 317 30.40 51.83 25.90
C ASP A 317 29.49 50.64 25.46
N THR A 318 28.47 50.30 26.28
CA THR A 318 27.61 49.09 26.12
C THR A 318 26.19 49.37 25.62
N ASN A 319 25.87 50.64 25.40
CA ASN A 319 24.55 51.15 24.96
C ASN A 319 24.62 51.80 23.57
N ASN A 320 25.72 51.55 22.85
CA ASN A 320 26.06 52.19 21.59
C ASN A 320 25.33 51.63 20.36
N ASN A 321 24.69 50.46 20.48
CA ASN A 321 23.95 49.80 19.42
C ASN A 321 22.44 49.70 19.71
N LEU A 322 21.66 49.59 18.63
CA LEU A 322 20.22 49.33 18.67
C LEU A 322 19.83 48.47 17.45
N ALA A 323 18.87 47.55 17.62
CA ALA A 323 18.23 46.83 16.52
C ALA A 323 16.94 47.55 16.08
N SER A 324 16.65 47.55 14.77
CA SER A 324 15.38 48.05 14.23
C SER A 324 14.16 47.38 14.86
N ASP A 325 13.01 48.06 14.84
CA ASP A 325 11.74 47.49 15.29
C ASP A 325 11.08 46.61 14.21
N GLY A 326 11.27 46.93 12.92
CA GLY A 326 10.87 46.10 11.79
C GLY A 326 12.04 45.48 11.03
N VAL A 327 11.71 44.67 10.01
CA VAL A 327 12.66 43.97 9.12
C VAL A 327 12.68 44.52 7.70
N MET A 328 13.78 44.30 7.00
CA MET A 328 13.93 44.45 5.55
C MET A 328 13.83 43.07 4.87
N LEU A 329 12.93 42.89 3.90
CA LEU A 329 12.96 41.71 3.03
C LEU A 329 14.05 41.85 1.95
N VAL A 330 14.81 40.78 1.72
CA VAL A 330 15.82 40.68 0.66
C VAL A 330 15.38 39.62 -0.35
N GLY A 331 15.16 40.06 -1.59
CA GLY A 331 14.65 39.23 -2.69
C GLY A 331 13.25 39.65 -3.14
N GLU A 332 12.50 38.77 -3.80
CA GLU A 332 11.16 39.10 -4.34
C GLU A 332 10.07 39.05 -3.25
N SER A 333 9.17 40.05 -3.26
CA SER A 333 7.99 40.15 -2.39
C SER A 333 6.69 39.74 -3.10
N CYS A 334 5.59 39.57 -2.38
CA CYS A 334 4.29 39.33 -2.99
C CYS A 334 3.74 40.56 -3.72
N ASP A 335 4.12 41.78 -3.31
CA ASP A 335 3.87 43.01 -4.09
C ASP A 335 4.66 43.06 -5.41
N ASP A 336 5.86 42.46 -5.48
CA ASP A 336 6.63 42.31 -6.74
C ASP A 336 6.00 41.25 -7.66
N MET A 337 5.59 40.11 -7.10
CA MET A 337 4.95 39.01 -7.83
C MET A 337 3.55 39.40 -8.35
N HIS A 338 2.75 40.07 -7.52
CA HIS A 338 1.38 40.48 -7.84
C HIS A 338 1.12 41.97 -7.56
N PRO A 339 1.51 42.90 -8.47
CA PRO A 339 1.42 44.36 -8.24
C PRO A 339 0.01 44.98 -8.09
N ASN A 340 -1.04 44.16 -7.92
CA ASN A 340 -2.41 44.54 -7.58
C ASN A 340 -3.13 43.45 -6.74
N GLY A 341 -2.41 42.46 -6.20
CA GLY A 341 -2.95 41.13 -5.82
C GLY A 341 -2.68 40.68 -4.40
N LYS A 342 -2.65 41.62 -3.45
CA LYS A 342 -2.86 41.38 -2.01
C LYS A 342 -4.32 40.97 -1.76
N ASP A 343 -4.68 39.73 -2.13
CA ASP A 343 -6.06 39.21 -2.17
C ASP A 343 -6.11 37.72 -1.78
N ASP A 344 -5.65 37.43 -0.58
CA ASP A 344 -5.49 36.08 -0.06
C ASP A 344 -6.83 35.45 0.28
N ALA A 345 -7.03 34.21 -0.17
CA ALA A 345 -8.30 33.49 -0.11
C ALA A 345 -9.52 34.22 -0.74
N GLY A 346 -9.31 35.32 -1.47
CA GLY A 346 -10.38 36.14 -2.06
C GLY A 346 -11.01 37.18 -1.11
N LEU A 347 -10.31 37.58 -0.03
CA LEU A 347 -10.78 38.55 0.97
C LEU A 347 -10.86 40.00 0.44
N GLY A 348 -10.19 40.33 -0.68
CA GLY A 348 -10.05 41.67 -1.24
C GLY A 348 -8.97 42.53 -0.59
N SER A 349 -8.19 41.94 0.31
CA SER A 349 -7.00 42.43 1.00
C SER A 349 -6.20 41.22 1.50
N ASN A 350 -5.01 41.44 2.07
CA ASN A 350 -4.30 40.44 2.85
C ASN A 350 -5.18 39.73 3.88
N ALA A 351 -4.73 38.53 4.28
CA ALA A 351 -5.18 37.92 5.52
C ALA A 351 -4.76 38.77 6.75
N PRO A 352 -5.44 38.59 7.90
CA PRO A 352 -4.98 39.11 9.19
C PRO A 352 -3.79 38.32 9.73
N ALA A 353 -2.88 38.99 10.45
CA ALA A 353 -1.72 38.37 11.07
C ALA A 353 -1.97 37.71 12.44
N ASP A 354 -3.19 37.82 12.98
CA ASP A 354 -3.61 37.19 14.24
C ASP A 354 -5.06 36.69 14.12
N GLU A 355 -5.38 35.61 14.82
CA GLU A 355 -6.73 35.02 14.96
C GLU A 355 -7.73 36.06 15.46
N ALA A 356 -7.28 36.92 16.39
CA ALA A 356 -8.07 38.02 16.97
C ALA A 356 -8.46 39.12 15.97
N ASN A 357 -7.81 39.17 14.80
CA ASN A 357 -8.10 40.13 13.74
C ASN A 357 -8.95 39.51 12.59
N VAL A 358 -9.27 38.21 12.65
CA VAL A 358 -10.17 37.55 11.68
C VAL A 358 -11.61 38.01 11.87
N THR A 359 -12.16 38.69 10.85
CA THR A 359 -13.48 39.36 10.96
C THR A 359 -14.67 38.47 10.59
N ALA A 360 -14.44 37.38 9.86
CA ALA A 360 -15.41 36.33 9.54
C ALA A 360 -14.68 35.08 9.01
N PRO A 361 -15.18 33.85 9.29
CA PRO A 361 -14.72 32.63 8.64
C PRO A 361 -14.92 32.63 7.12
N LEU A 362 -14.05 31.91 6.40
CA LEU A 362 -14.12 31.73 4.94
C LEU A 362 -15.30 30.82 4.51
N GLY A 363 -15.86 30.04 5.44
CA GLY A 363 -17.06 29.24 5.21
C GLY A 363 -17.44 28.37 6.41
N THR A 364 -18.57 27.68 6.27
CA THR A 364 -19.07 26.67 7.22
C THR A 364 -19.31 25.38 6.45
N ASN A 365 -18.77 24.24 6.94
CA ASN A 365 -18.79 22.95 6.23
C ASN A 365 -18.23 23.09 4.79
N VAL A 366 -16.91 23.21 4.69
CA VAL A 366 -16.19 23.65 3.49
C VAL A 366 -15.67 22.46 2.69
N THR A 367 -15.70 22.60 1.37
CA THR A 367 -14.94 21.76 0.44
C THR A 367 -14.51 22.65 -0.72
N ALA A 368 -13.35 23.30 -0.58
CA ALA A 368 -12.92 24.37 -1.47
C ALA A 368 -11.40 24.56 -1.50
N SER A 369 -10.91 25.03 -2.65
CA SER A 369 -9.53 25.48 -2.85
C SER A 369 -9.43 26.99 -2.70
N TYR A 370 -8.49 27.46 -1.91
CA TYR A 370 -8.11 28.86 -1.73
C TYR A 370 -6.69 29.09 -2.24
N THR A 371 -6.35 30.33 -2.59
CA THR A 371 -5.01 30.71 -3.07
C THR A 371 -4.63 32.07 -2.51
N GLY A 372 -3.34 32.28 -2.28
CA GLY A 372 -2.78 33.56 -1.85
C GLY A 372 -1.27 33.63 -2.07
N CYS A 373 -0.64 34.67 -1.53
CA CYS A 373 0.79 34.89 -1.56
C CYS A 373 1.26 35.51 -0.24
N ILE A 374 2.08 34.76 0.50
CA ILE A 374 2.73 35.21 1.73
C ILE A 374 4.20 35.58 1.45
N ASP A 375 4.70 36.69 2.00
CA ASP A 375 6.09 37.14 1.82
C ASP A 375 6.93 37.36 3.09
N GLY A 376 6.39 37.09 4.28
CA GLY A 376 7.16 37.18 5.54
C GLY A 376 7.54 38.60 5.96
N ILE A 377 7.09 39.64 5.25
CA ILE A 377 7.00 41.01 5.79
C ILE A 377 5.76 41.10 6.69
N GLU A 378 4.68 40.45 6.26
CA GLU A 378 3.53 40.12 7.09
C GLU A 378 3.84 38.83 7.88
N GLU A 379 3.75 38.89 9.22
CA GLU A 379 4.30 37.88 10.14
C GLU A 379 3.58 36.52 10.01
N ASN A 380 2.24 36.55 9.85
CA ASN A 380 1.39 35.39 9.59
C ASN A 380 0.29 35.73 8.56
N ASP A 381 -0.26 34.73 7.88
CA ASP A 381 -1.58 34.76 7.22
C ASP A 381 -2.54 33.84 7.98
N VAL A 382 -3.60 34.38 8.60
CA VAL A 382 -4.57 33.61 9.41
C VAL A 382 -5.96 33.53 8.78
N PHE A 383 -6.50 32.32 8.65
CA PHE A 383 -7.83 32.04 8.12
C PHE A 383 -8.68 31.24 9.11
N ALA A 384 -10.00 31.42 9.11
CA ALA A 384 -10.91 30.68 9.99
C ALA A 384 -12.00 29.91 9.22
N PHE A 385 -12.42 28.77 9.76
CA PHE A 385 -13.42 27.86 9.20
C PHE A 385 -14.38 27.37 10.29
N ASP A 386 -15.70 27.44 10.03
CA ASP A 386 -16.70 26.88 10.95
C ASP A 386 -16.94 25.39 10.66
N VAL A 387 -16.54 24.53 11.59
CA VAL A 387 -16.73 23.08 11.52
C VAL A 387 -18.00 22.72 12.31
N PRO A 388 -19.00 22.04 11.72
CA PRO A 388 -20.18 21.61 12.48
C PRO A 388 -19.88 20.42 13.41
N GLU A 389 -20.67 20.24 14.47
CA GLU A 389 -20.65 19.02 15.30
C GLU A 389 -20.68 17.75 14.41
N ASN A 390 -19.88 16.75 14.79
CA ASN A 390 -19.64 15.51 14.04
C ASN A 390 -19.07 15.74 12.63
N HIS A 391 -18.23 16.75 12.45
CA HIS A 391 -17.35 16.89 11.28
C HIS A 391 -15.90 17.05 11.72
N THR A 392 -14.99 16.58 10.89
CA THR A 392 -13.56 16.93 10.97
C THR A 392 -13.27 18.13 10.07
N ILE A 393 -12.06 18.69 10.20
CA ILE A 393 -11.44 19.51 9.16
C ILE A 393 -10.12 18.88 8.73
N GLU A 394 -9.83 18.94 7.44
CA GLU A 394 -8.57 18.56 6.81
C GLU A 394 -8.15 19.73 5.93
N ILE A 395 -6.93 20.22 6.11
CA ILE A 395 -6.35 21.32 5.33
C ILE A 395 -5.06 20.81 4.73
N SER A 396 -4.88 20.96 3.42
CA SER A 396 -3.58 20.72 2.77
C SER A 396 -3.12 21.95 2.03
N ILE A 397 -1.83 22.29 2.17
CA ILE A 397 -1.20 23.40 1.48
C ILE A 397 -0.17 22.89 0.47
N THR A 398 -0.12 23.51 -0.71
CA THR A 398 0.87 23.26 -1.76
C THR A 398 1.54 24.57 -2.15
N LEU A 399 2.88 24.56 -2.24
CA LEU A 399 3.70 25.76 -2.49
C LEU A 399 4.29 25.74 -3.91
N GLU A 400 4.26 26.88 -4.62
CA GLU A 400 4.80 26.96 -6.00
C GLU A 400 6.34 27.05 -6.09
N SER A 401 7.08 27.11 -4.98
CA SER A 401 8.55 27.21 -4.97
C SER A 401 9.19 26.71 -3.67
N THR A 402 10.51 26.50 -3.72
CA THR A 402 11.33 25.97 -2.61
C THR A 402 11.54 26.99 -1.50
N VAL A 403 10.58 27.09 -0.58
CA VAL A 403 10.67 27.81 0.69
C VAL A 403 10.27 26.89 1.86
N LEU A 404 10.31 27.41 3.08
CA LEU A 404 9.77 26.79 4.28
C LEU A 404 8.54 27.59 4.72
N VAL A 405 7.44 26.91 5.06
CA VAL A 405 6.23 27.50 5.66
C VAL A 405 5.80 26.62 6.84
N TYR A 406 5.53 27.23 7.98
CA TYR A 406 4.89 26.57 9.12
C TYR A 406 3.36 26.68 8.98
N LEU A 407 2.66 25.64 9.37
CA LEU A 407 1.20 25.53 9.29
C LEU A 407 0.68 25.10 10.65
N TYR A 408 -0.07 25.96 11.34
CA TYR A 408 -0.65 25.66 12.65
C TYR A 408 -2.17 25.65 12.58
N LEU A 409 -2.80 24.68 13.23
CA LEU A 409 -4.25 24.60 13.44
C LEU A 409 -4.55 24.83 14.93
N VAL A 410 -5.46 25.76 15.24
CA VAL A 410 -5.89 26.06 16.61
C VAL A 410 -7.42 26.16 16.70
N ASP A 411 -7.97 25.90 17.89
CA ASP A 411 -9.40 26.03 18.18
C ASP A 411 -9.83 27.48 18.51
N SER A 412 -11.11 27.71 18.83
CA SER A 412 -11.58 29.06 19.24
C SER A 412 -11.11 29.51 20.64
N GLY A 413 -10.49 28.60 21.41
CA GLY A 413 -9.79 28.88 22.66
C GLY A 413 -8.34 29.30 22.49
N LEU A 414 -7.78 29.19 21.27
CA LEU A 414 -6.35 29.28 20.95
C LEU A 414 -5.51 28.12 21.55
N ASN A 415 -6.12 26.96 21.73
CA ASN A 415 -5.41 25.71 22.04
C ASN A 415 -4.84 25.13 20.73
N SER A 416 -3.64 24.54 20.81
CA SER A 416 -3.07 23.81 19.66
C SER A 416 -3.92 22.57 19.34
N VAL A 417 -4.18 22.37 18.05
CA VAL A 417 -4.92 21.22 17.51
C VAL A 417 -3.96 20.30 16.76
N ASP A 418 -3.18 20.88 15.84
CA ASP A 418 -2.24 20.17 14.96
C ASP A 418 -1.24 21.17 14.35
N SER A 419 -0.07 20.71 13.89
CA SER A 419 0.95 21.56 13.24
C SER A 419 1.89 20.80 12.31
N ASP A 420 2.21 21.40 11.16
CA ASP A 420 3.09 20.84 10.12
C ASP A 420 4.11 21.87 9.59
N VAL A 421 5.20 21.40 9.00
CA VAL A 421 6.31 22.22 8.47
C VAL A 421 6.62 21.84 7.02
N VAL A 422 6.24 22.70 6.09
CA VAL A 422 6.27 22.41 4.65
C VAL A 422 7.61 22.80 4.05
N TYR A 423 8.47 21.81 3.83
CA TYR A 423 9.81 22.00 3.27
C TYR A 423 9.86 21.99 1.73
N PHE A 424 10.81 22.75 1.18
CA PHE A 424 11.32 22.66 -0.20
C PHE A 424 10.29 22.60 -1.33
N GLY A 425 9.14 23.27 -1.18
CA GLY A 425 8.12 23.34 -2.24
C GLY A 425 7.35 22.03 -2.43
N GLY A 426 7.23 21.23 -1.37
CA GLY A 426 6.30 20.11 -1.30
C GLY A 426 4.87 20.54 -1.01
N SER A 427 4.11 19.61 -0.44
CA SER A 427 2.79 19.83 0.14
C SER A 427 2.78 19.37 1.59
N GLY A 428 2.04 20.06 2.43
CA GLY A 428 1.80 19.71 3.84
C GLY A 428 0.33 19.71 4.17
N GLY A 429 -0.01 19.56 5.45
CA GLY A 429 -1.40 19.63 5.92
C GLY A 429 -1.57 19.49 7.42
N VAL A 430 -2.74 19.91 7.91
CA VAL A 430 -3.17 19.84 9.31
C VAL A 430 -4.64 19.43 9.41
N SER A 431 -5.04 18.76 10.48
CA SER A 431 -6.37 18.15 10.63
C SER A 431 -6.88 18.05 12.07
N THR A 432 -8.18 17.79 12.21
CA THR A 432 -8.78 17.26 13.45
C THR A 432 -9.12 15.77 13.35
N VAL A 433 -8.75 15.06 12.28
CA VAL A 433 -9.01 13.62 12.15
C VAL A 433 -8.15 12.85 13.15
N GLY A 434 -8.75 11.99 13.96
CA GLY A 434 -8.02 11.11 14.89
C GLY A 434 -7.34 11.82 16.06
N SER A 435 -7.73 13.07 16.36
CA SER A 435 -7.31 13.77 17.58
C SER A 435 -8.50 14.01 18.51
N SER A 436 -8.24 14.48 19.73
CA SER A 436 -9.28 14.84 20.70
C SER A 436 -10.26 15.93 20.22
N TYR A 437 -9.96 16.60 19.10
CA TYR A 437 -10.81 17.56 18.41
C TYR A 437 -11.70 16.93 17.31
N ASP A 438 -11.55 15.64 16.99
CA ASP A 438 -12.33 14.96 15.96
C ASP A 438 -13.83 15.03 16.26
N GLY A 439 -14.59 15.58 15.30
CA GLY A 439 -16.04 15.70 15.41
C GLY A 439 -16.52 16.77 16.40
N ILE A 440 -15.63 17.57 17.00
CA ILE A 440 -16.02 18.75 17.77
C ILE A 440 -16.46 19.86 16.81
N GLY A 441 -17.58 20.51 17.14
CA GLY A 441 -18.10 21.61 16.34
C GLY A 441 -17.62 22.96 16.86
N ASP A 442 -16.61 23.55 16.22
CA ASP A 442 -16.05 24.86 16.58
C ASP A 442 -15.58 25.67 15.35
N SER A 443 -15.22 26.94 15.57
CA SER A 443 -14.48 27.76 14.60
C SER A 443 -12.98 27.51 14.74
N TYR A 444 -12.40 26.78 13.80
CA TYR A 444 -10.96 26.48 13.76
C TYR A 444 -10.21 27.54 12.96
N TYR A 445 -9.00 27.87 13.38
CA TYR A 445 -8.12 28.85 12.76
C TYR A 445 -6.88 28.14 12.23
N VAL A 446 -6.54 28.39 10.97
CA VAL A 446 -5.28 27.96 10.36
C VAL A 446 -4.37 29.17 10.17
N ASN A 447 -3.14 29.07 10.67
CA ASN A 447 -2.14 30.13 10.69
C ASN A 447 -0.93 29.66 9.86
N LEU A 448 -0.63 30.42 8.80
CA LEU A 448 0.50 30.19 7.89
C LEU A 448 1.59 31.21 8.25
N SER A 449 2.75 30.76 8.72
CA SER A 449 3.86 31.65 9.12
C SER A 449 5.20 31.21 8.54
N ARG A 450 6.14 32.15 8.38
CA ARG A 450 7.41 31.90 7.66
C ARG A 450 8.40 33.07 7.71
N SER A 451 9.60 32.84 7.15
CA SER A 451 10.55 33.88 6.74
C SER A 451 10.99 33.72 5.27
N GLY A 452 11.55 34.77 4.67
CA GLY A 452 12.12 34.74 3.31
C GLY A 452 11.19 35.20 2.18
N THR A 453 11.55 34.92 0.92
CA THR A 453 10.94 35.55 -0.29
C THR A 453 9.59 35.00 -0.69
N GLY A 454 8.73 35.86 -1.26
CA GLY A 454 7.32 35.61 -1.58
C GLY A 454 7.06 34.26 -2.25
N VAL A 455 5.99 33.59 -1.84
CA VAL A 455 5.54 32.34 -2.48
C VAL A 455 4.03 32.36 -2.69
N ASN A 456 3.59 31.91 -3.86
CA ASN A 456 2.20 31.54 -4.07
C ASN A 456 1.90 30.22 -3.36
N TRP A 457 0.77 30.15 -2.68
CA TRP A 457 0.25 28.92 -2.07
C TRP A 457 -1.14 28.61 -2.60
N THR A 458 -1.47 27.32 -2.63
CA THR A 458 -2.83 26.79 -2.76
C THR A 458 -3.16 26.03 -1.50
N MET A 459 -4.29 26.34 -0.87
CA MET A 459 -4.80 25.68 0.33
C MET A 459 -6.12 25.00 0.00
N ASP A 460 -6.11 23.69 -0.09
CA ASP A 460 -7.32 22.87 -0.23
C ASP A 460 -7.86 22.53 1.16
N VAL A 461 -9.17 22.74 1.37
CA VAL A 461 -9.85 22.54 2.65
C VAL A 461 -11.05 21.63 2.46
N TRP A 462 -11.13 20.59 3.29
CA TRP A 462 -12.26 19.67 3.39
C TRP A 462 -12.79 19.65 4.83
N THR A 463 -14.10 19.51 5.00
CA THR A 463 -14.70 19.13 6.28
C THR A 463 -15.56 17.90 6.09
N ASN A 464 -15.05 16.74 6.52
CA ASN A 464 -15.70 15.46 6.32
C ASN A 464 -16.59 15.09 7.50
N TYR A 465 -17.54 14.17 7.31
CA TYR A 465 -18.45 13.76 8.39
C TYR A 465 -17.73 12.76 9.31
N SER A 466 -17.51 13.15 10.56
CA SER A 466 -16.85 12.33 11.56
C SER A 466 -17.70 11.11 11.93
N THR A 467 -17.08 9.93 11.93
CA THR A 467 -17.64 8.71 12.53
C THR A 467 -17.46 8.74 14.05
N PRO A 468 -18.54 8.66 14.86
CA PRO A 468 -18.38 8.57 16.31
C PRO A 468 -17.68 7.27 16.72
N LYS A 469 -16.48 7.39 17.29
CA LYS A 469 -15.66 6.33 17.88
C LYS A 469 -15.73 6.31 19.42
N ALA A 470 -15.25 5.25 20.05
CA ALA A 470 -14.96 5.22 21.49
C ALA A 470 -13.68 6.03 21.81
N ASN A 471 -13.31 6.16 23.08
CA ASN A 471 -11.96 6.60 23.47
C ASN A 471 -11.68 6.14 24.91
N LEU A 472 -11.04 4.99 25.11
CA LEU A 472 -10.69 4.50 26.44
C LEU A 472 -9.42 5.14 26.96
N VAL A 473 -9.54 5.95 28.01
CA VAL A 473 -8.42 6.62 28.68
C VAL A 473 -8.13 5.93 30.00
N ILE A 474 -6.85 5.69 30.33
CA ILE A 474 -6.44 5.37 31.71
C ILE A 474 -6.15 6.69 32.45
N ASP A 475 -7.15 7.21 33.16
CA ASP A 475 -7.06 8.51 33.86
C ASP A 475 -5.95 8.54 34.95
N ASN A 476 -5.65 7.39 35.57
CA ASN A 476 -4.71 7.26 36.69
C ASN A 476 -4.46 5.78 37.06
N ALA A 477 -3.24 5.39 37.43
CA ALA A 477 -2.93 4.08 38.01
C ALA A 477 -1.97 4.16 39.22
N THR A 478 -2.09 3.19 40.16
CA THR A 478 -1.29 3.12 41.39
C THR A 478 -0.97 1.69 41.82
N SER A 479 0.17 1.47 42.48
CA SER A 479 0.69 0.15 42.87
C SER A 479 1.44 0.18 44.21
N PHE A 480 2.10 -0.93 44.58
CA PHE A 480 3.03 -1.00 45.71
C PHE A 480 4.47 -0.76 45.26
N THR A 481 5.23 0.09 45.97
CA THR A 481 6.63 0.41 45.64
C THR A 481 7.67 -0.65 46.05
N THR A 482 7.25 -1.82 46.57
CA THR A 482 8.17 -2.94 46.88
C THR A 482 7.49 -4.29 46.72
N SER A 483 8.13 -5.25 46.04
CA SER A 483 7.68 -6.65 45.92
C SER A 483 8.87 -7.63 45.84
N SER A 484 8.61 -8.89 45.49
CA SER A 484 9.61 -9.91 45.16
C SER A 484 9.22 -10.64 43.88
N ALA A 485 10.20 -11.23 43.20
CA ALA A 485 9.95 -12.20 42.14
C ALA A 485 9.01 -13.32 42.65
N GLY A 486 8.03 -13.70 41.83
CA GLY A 486 6.99 -14.68 42.18
C GLY A 486 5.92 -14.22 43.19
N SER A 487 5.88 -12.95 43.60
CA SER A 487 4.82 -12.42 44.48
C SER A 487 3.68 -11.76 43.68
N ASN A 488 2.47 -11.87 44.23
CA ASN A 488 1.30 -11.13 43.74
C ASN A 488 1.41 -9.64 44.12
N VAL A 489 1.18 -8.76 43.15
CA VAL A 489 1.04 -7.31 43.34
C VAL A 489 -0.39 -6.92 42.96
N ALA A 490 -0.97 -5.90 43.60
CA ALA A 490 -2.25 -5.34 43.19
C ALA A 490 -2.02 -3.95 42.59
N VAL A 491 -2.69 -3.69 41.47
CA VAL A 491 -2.65 -2.42 40.73
C VAL A 491 -4.07 -1.87 40.70
N ASP A 492 -4.27 -0.67 41.23
CA ASP A 492 -5.55 0.03 41.27
C ASP A 492 -5.54 1.14 40.21
N PHE A 493 -6.47 1.12 39.26
CA PHE A 493 -6.53 2.08 38.14
C PHE A 493 -7.95 2.63 37.89
N GLU A 494 -8.03 3.86 37.39
CA GLU A 494 -9.25 4.46 36.84
C GLU A 494 -9.18 4.41 35.31
N ALA A 495 -10.26 3.95 34.68
CA ALA A 495 -10.41 3.96 33.22
C ALA A 495 -11.75 4.61 32.85
N SER A 496 -11.78 5.43 31.81
CA SER A 496 -12.98 6.13 31.35
C SER A 496 -13.15 6.10 29.84
N ASN A 497 -14.38 6.31 29.37
CA ASN A 497 -14.68 6.47 27.94
C ASN A 497 -14.95 7.95 27.61
N ALA A 498 -13.92 8.63 27.13
CA ALA A 498 -13.97 10.04 26.69
C ALA A 498 -14.64 10.22 25.31
N GLY A 499 -14.85 9.13 24.56
CA GLY A 499 -15.29 9.14 23.17
C GLY A 499 -16.75 9.54 22.93
N ARG A 500 -17.16 9.47 21.66
CA ARG A 500 -18.53 9.80 21.19
C ARG A 500 -19.41 8.56 20.91
N LEU A 501 -18.87 7.36 21.13
CA LEU A 501 -19.55 6.06 21.09
C LEU A 501 -19.35 5.34 22.44
N ALA A 502 -20.26 4.44 22.81
CA ALA A 502 -20.06 3.58 23.97
C ALA A 502 -19.01 2.50 23.63
N ALA A 503 -18.02 2.31 24.50
CA ALA A 503 -16.94 1.35 24.31
C ALA A 503 -17.42 -0.08 24.56
N SER A 504 -16.78 -1.05 23.91
CA SER A 504 -16.94 -2.48 24.22
C SER A 504 -16.34 -2.81 25.59
N SER A 505 -16.49 -4.06 26.04
CA SER A 505 -15.65 -4.57 27.13
C SER A 505 -14.22 -4.81 26.62
N ALA A 506 -13.31 -3.91 26.94
CA ALA A 506 -11.91 -3.95 26.54
C ALA A 506 -11.06 -4.90 27.40
N LEU A 507 -9.96 -5.41 26.84
CA LEU A 507 -8.86 -5.97 27.62
C LEU A 507 -8.06 -4.83 28.28
N VAL A 508 -7.66 -5.00 29.54
CA VAL A 508 -6.66 -4.12 30.19
C VAL A 508 -5.52 -4.99 30.67
N SER A 509 -4.33 -4.71 30.16
CA SER A 509 -3.09 -5.39 30.50
C SER A 509 -2.21 -4.51 31.38
N VAL A 510 -1.36 -5.15 32.17
CA VAL A 510 -0.34 -4.49 32.99
C VAL A 510 1.01 -5.08 32.66
N LEU A 511 1.91 -4.21 32.21
CA LEU A 511 3.27 -4.53 31.82
C LEU A 511 4.27 -4.05 32.89
N LEU A 512 5.44 -4.66 32.91
CA LEU A 512 6.57 -4.37 33.78
C LEU A 512 7.76 -3.94 32.90
N SER A 513 8.09 -2.65 32.96
CA SER A 513 9.16 -2.01 32.18
C SER A 513 10.32 -1.58 33.08
N VAL A 514 11.49 -1.32 32.49
CA VAL A 514 12.63 -0.69 33.18
C VAL A 514 12.63 0.83 33.10
N ASP A 515 11.92 1.42 32.14
CA ASP A 515 11.68 2.87 32.05
C ASP A 515 10.18 3.21 32.00
N SER A 516 9.77 4.37 31.47
CA SER A 516 8.39 4.85 31.49
C SER A 516 7.71 4.92 30.11
N GLY A 517 8.41 4.55 29.03
CA GLY A 517 7.82 4.31 27.72
C GLY A 517 7.17 2.92 27.66
N LEU A 518 6.13 2.77 26.83
CA LEU A 518 5.58 1.47 26.49
C LEU A 518 6.34 0.91 25.28
N ALA A 519 6.85 -0.31 25.39
CA ALA A 519 7.56 -1.00 24.31
C ALA A 519 7.11 -2.46 24.15
N ASP A 520 7.19 -2.99 22.93
CA ASP A 520 6.76 -4.37 22.58
C ASP A 520 7.49 -5.47 23.37
N HIS A 521 8.65 -5.16 23.95
CA HIS A 521 9.44 -6.07 24.78
C HIS A 521 9.14 -5.97 26.28
N ASP A 522 8.25 -5.07 26.71
CA ASP A 522 7.82 -4.98 28.11
C ASP A 522 7.09 -6.26 28.56
N ILE A 523 7.30 -6.65 29.82
CA ILE A 523 6.80 -7.95 30.28
C ILE A 523 5.35 -7.82 30.76
N GLU A 524 4.38 -8.34 30.00
CA GLU A 524 3.00 -8.49 30.50
C GLU A 524 2.98 -9.40 31.75
N ILE A 525 2.63 -8.83 32.91
CA ILE A 525 2.55 -9.55 34.19
C ILE A 525 1.12 -9.91 34.63
N GLY A 526 0.13 -9.55 33.80
CA GLY A 526 -1.24 -10.03 33.87
C GLY A 526 -2.27 -9.03 33.33
N ASN A 527 -3.47 -9.53 33.03
CA ASN A 527 -4.55 -8.76 32.42
C ASN A 527 -5.93 -9.03 33.03
N THR A 528 -6.90 -8.17 32.71
CA THR A 528 -8.32 -8.33 33.04
C THR A 528 -9.19 -7.63 31.99
N THR A 529 -10.34 -8.21 31.65
CA THR A 529 -11.35 -7.51 30.86
C THR A 529 -12.12 -6.52 31.76
N ILE A 530 -12.27 -5.27 31.33
CA ILE A 530 -13.19 -4.30 31.95
C ILE A 530 -14.59 -4.39 31.30
N PRO A 531 -15.69 -4.08 32.00
CA PRO A 531 -17.01 -4.01 31.38
C PRO A 531 -17.09 -2.84 30.40
N ALA A 532 -18.00 -2.95 29.43
CA ALA A 532 -18.35 -1.86 28.52
C ALA A 532 -18.70 -0.57 29.27
N LEU A 533 -18.17 0.56 28.80
CA LEU A 533 -18.33 1.90 29.37
C LEU A 533 -19.21 2.78 28.46
N ASP A 534 -20.31 3.31 29.02
CA ASP A 534 -21.12 4.30 28.33
C ASP A 534 -20.32 5.62 28.11
N ILE A 535 -20.77 6.45 27.19
CA ILE A 535 -20.13 7.75 26.86
C ILE A 535 -20.02 8.63 28.12
N ASN A 536 -18.80 9.05 28.44
CA ASN A 536 -18.44 9.81 29.67
C ASN A 536 -18.69 9.03 30.98
N GLU A 537 -18.59 7.69 30.97
CA GLU A 537 -18.52 6.86 32.17
C GLU A 537 -17.05 6.59 32.57
N SER A 538 -16.73 6.67 33.86
CA SER A 538 -15.45 6.21 34.43
C SER A 538 -15.66 5.10 35.47
N GLY A 539 -14.67 4.21 35.60
CA GLY A 539 -14.68 3.09 36.51
C GLY A 539 -13.35 2.90 37.22
N MET A 540 -13.41 2.62 38.52
CA MET A 540 -12.27 2.15 39.31
C MET A 540 -12.16 0.63 39.25
N TYR A 541 -11.00 0.12 38.88
CA TYR A 541 -10.70 -1.30 38.73
C TYR A 541 -9.46 -1.71 39.56
N GLN A 542 -9.34 -3.02 39.83
CA GLN A 542 -8.22 -3.59 40.59
C GLN A 542 -7.70 -4.86 39.91
N LEU A 543 -6.49 -4.73 39.35
CA LEU A 543 -5.52 -5.76 38.95
C LEU A 543 -5.05 -6.61 40.15
N THR A 544 -4.85 -7.93 40.01
CA THR A 544 -3.86 -8.66 40.82
C THR A 544 -2.93 -9.47 39.92
N VAL A 545 -1.80 -8.85 39.56
CA VAL A 545 -0.73 -9.38 38.72
C VAL A 545 0.21 -10.28 39.53
N VAL A 546 1.11 -11.00 38.85
CA VAL A 546 2.18 -11.80 39.49
C VAL A 546 3.52 -11.46 38.83
N ILE A 547 4.45 -10.92 39.61
CA ILE A 547 5.82 -10.69 39.13
C ILE A 547 6.44 -12.06 38.78
N PRO A 548 7.03 -12.25 37.58
CA PRO A 548 7.66 -13.52 37.21
C PRO A 548 8.70 -13.99 38.22
N THR A 549 8.91 -15.31 38.31
CA THR A 549 9.94 -15.88 39.22
C THR A 549 11.37 -15.72 38.70
N SER A 550 11.53 -15.19 37.49
CA SER A 550 12.79 -14.94 36.78
C SER A 550 13.22 -13.47 36.80
N THR A 551 12.33 -12.54 37.15
CA THR A 551 12.59 -11.09 37.14
C THR A 551 13.85 -10.73 37.97
N PRO A 552 14.87 -10.08 37.37
CA PRO A 552 16.03 -9.58 38.09
C PRO A 552 15.64 -8.59 39.20
N GLY A 553 16.44 -8.52 40.26
CA GLY A 553 16.21 -7.56 41.34
C GLY A 553 16.70 -6.15 40.97
N GLY A 554 15.84 -5.14 41.15
CA GLY A 554 16.05 -3.73 40.81
C GLY A 554 14.73 -2.94 40.83
N ASN A 555 14.76 -1.66 40.47
CA ASN A 555 13.56 -0.82 40.30
C ASN A 555 12.93 -1.01 38.90
N TYR A 556 11.59 -1.00 38.83
CA TYR A 556 10.83 -1.13 37.58
C TYR A 556 9.63 -0.18 37.59
N THR A 557 9.15 0.20 36.41
CA THR A 557 7.87 0.86 36.22
C THR A 557 6.77 -0.17 36.00
N LEU A 558 5.52 0.23 36.27
CA LEU A 558 4.33 -0.52 35.88
C LEU A 558 3.51 0.33 34.93
N ILE A 559 3.19 -0.23 33.77
CA ILE A 559 2.41 0.45 32.72
C ILE A 559 1.07 -0.28 32.60
N VAL A 560 -0.02 0.48 32.59
CA VAL A 560 -1.39 -0.04 32.42
C VAL A 560 -1.88 0.38 31.04
N VAL A 561 -2.36 -0.56 30.23
CA VAL A 561 -2.83 -0.31 28.86
C VAL A 561 -4.24 -0.85 28.67
N ALA A 562 -5.16 0.00 28.26
CA ALA A 562 -6.52 -0.37 27.84
C ALA A 562 -6.56 -0.72 26.35
N ASP A 563 -7.51 -1.59 26.00
CA ASP A 563 -7.69 -2.22 24.68
C ASP A 563 -6.39 -2.79 24.08
N TYR A 564 -5.58 -3.43 24.93
CA TYR A 564 -4.30 -4.06 24.58
C TYR A 564 -4.42 -5.19 23.51
N ASP A 565 -5.63 -5.55 23.07
CA ASP A 565 -5.89 -6.46 21.96
C ASP A 565 -6.49 -5.79 20.69
N GLU A 566 -6.40 -4.45 20.59
CA GLU A 566 -6.75 -3.61 19.42
C GLU A 566 -8.10 -3.96 18.76
N GLN A 567 -9.15 -4.14 19.57
CA GLN A 567 -10.48 -4.58 19.14
C GLN A 567 -11.54 -3.46 19.14
N ILE A 568 -11.23 -2.30 19.69
CA ILE A 568 -12.04 -1.10 19.70
C ILE A 568 -11.37 -0.06 18.81
N ASP A 569 -12.14 0.51 17.89
CA ASP A 569 -11.72 1.61 17.02
C ASP A 569 -11.85 2.93 17.83
N GLU A 570 -10.73 3.48 18.31
CA GLU A 570 -10.69 4.60 19.29
C GLU A 570 -10.47 5.96 18.62
N LEU A 571 -10.90 7.05 19.26
CA LEU A 571 -10.76 8.41 18.70
C LEU A 571 -9.32 8.92 18.72
N ASN A 572 -8.55 8.48 19.72
CA ASN A 572 -7.13 8.63 19.90
C ASN A 572 -6.60 7.29 20.43
N GLU A 573 -5.59 6.71 19.80
CA GLU A 573 -4.99 5.44 20.23
C GLU A 573 -3.84 5.68 21.25
N GLU A 574 -3.40 6.94 21.44
CA GLU A 574 -2.22 7.26 22.27
C GLU A 574 -2.53 7.50 23.77
N ASP A 575 -3.80 7.68 24.16
CA ASP A 575 -4.20 7.96 25.56
C ASP A 575 -4.80 6.76 26.32
N ASN A 576 -4.75 5.57 25.73
CA ASN A 576 -5.15 4.31 26.36
C ASN A 576 -4.12 3.72 27.36
N SER A 577 -2.95 4.34 27.50
CA SER A 577 -1.85 3.86 28.34
C SER A 577 -1.46 4.82 29.48
N PHE A 578 -0.94 4.28 30.59
CA PHE A 578 -0.49 5.07 31.75
C PHE A 578 0.66 4.38 32.49
N ALA A 579 1.82 5.04 32.57
CA ALA A 579 2.96 4.63 33.39
C ALA A 579 2.84 5.18 34.83
N ILE A 580 3.09 4.33 35.84
CA ILE A 580 2.99 4.71 37.26
C ILE A 580 4.28 5.42 37.73
N GLU A 581 4.18 6.70 38.13
CA GLU A 581 5.31 7.55 38.59
C GLU A 581 6.14 6.96 39.76
N ASP A 582 5.52 6.14 40.62
CA ASP A 582 6.13 5.53 41.81
C ASP A 582 6.68 4.12 41.46
N GLU A 583 7.99 4.01 41.17
CA GLU A 583 8.70 2.75 40.85
C GLU A 583 8.46 1.62 41.87
N ILE A 584 8.44 0.37 41.38
CA ILE A 584 8.38 -0.85 42.20
C ILE A 584 9.75 -1.53 42.31
N LEU A 585 10.35 -1.49 43.50
CA LEU A 585 11.55 -2.26 43.81
C LEU A 585 11.24 -3.75 43.92
N ILE A 586 11.80 -4.57 43.04
CA ILE A 586 11.73 -6.03 43.08
C ILE A 586 12.95 -6.59 43.81
N ASP A 587 12.71 -7.32 44.91
CA ASP A 587 13.72 -7.95 45.77
C ASP A 587 14.87 -7.03 46.21
N THR A 588 16.06 -7.14 45.59
CA THR A 588 17.26 -6.32 45.89
C THR A 588 18.17 -6.25 44.66
N LYS A 589 18.66 -5.04 44.30
CA LYS A 589 19.56 -4.82 43.14
C LYS A 589 20.69 -5.86 43.05
N ALA A 590 20.90 -6.39 41.85
CA ALA A 590 22.01 -7.31 41.54
C ALA A 590 23.40 -6.67 41.76
N THR A 591 24.42 -7.49 42.07
CA THR A 591 25.78 -7.01 42.41
C THR A 591 26.92 -7.91 41.90
N SER A 592 26.64 -8.86 41.00
CA SER A 592 27.63 -9.73 40.36
C SER A 592 27.02 -10.47 39.17
N CYS A 593 27.68 -10.50 38.01
CA CYS A 593 27.23 -11.30 36.86
C CYS A 593 27.18 -12.78 37.26
N PRO A 594 26.10 -13.53 36.97
CA PRO A 594 26.00 -14.94 37.34
C PRO A 594 27.11 -15.81 36.71
N ALA A 595 27.47 -15.48 35.47
CA ALA A 595 28.70 -15.79 34.76
C ALA A 595 28.83 -14.79 33.60
N GLN A 596 30.04 -14.48 33.16
CA GLN A 596 30.30 -13.95 31.82
C GLN A 596 30.29 -15.14 30.87
N ASN A 597 29.35 -15.12 29.93
CA ASN A 597 29.01 -16.19 28.99
C ASN A 597 27.88 -15.72 28.06
N ASP A 598 28.14 -14.66 27.29
CA ASP A 598 27.15 -13.65 26.88
C ASP A 598 26.47 -13.99 25.53
N ALA A 599 26.31 -15.30 25.32
CA ALA A 599 25.78 -15.95 24.12
C ALA A 599 25.16 -17.34 24.45
N ILE A 600 24.41 -17.45 25.57
CA ILE A 600 23.88 -18.75 26.06
C ILE A 600 22.78 -19.36 25.17
N GLU A 601 21.86 -18.56 24.63
CA GLU A 601 20.60 -19.08 24.07
C GLU A 601 20.70 -19.53 22.59
N ALA A 602 21.82 -19.25 21.90
CA ALA A 602 22.03 -19.63 20.49
C ALA A 602 22.34 -21.12 20.26
N GLY A 603 22.31 -21.97 21.29
CA GLY A 603 22.63 -23.40 21.20
C GLY A 603 24.11 -23.74 20.90
N ILE A 604 24.97 -22.72 20.81
CA ILE A 604 26.42 -22.83 20.59
C ILE A 604 27.14 -22.90 21.96
N THR A 605 28.36 -23.47 22.00
CA THR A 605 29.06 -23.74 23.25
C THR A 605 29.75 -22.51 23.85
N SER A 606 29.15 -21.95 24.89
CA SER A 606 29.73 -21.12 25.97
C SER A 606 31.07 -20.39 25.69
N GLY A 607 30.99 -19.07 25.58
CA GLY A 607 32.12 -18.13 25.60
C GLY A 607 31.62 -16.71 25.87
N ASP A 608 32.53 -15.83 26.28
CA ASP A 608 32.33 -14.37 26.29
C ASP A 608 32.06 -13.87 24.85
N ALA A 609 31.48 -12.68 24.68
CA ALA A 609 31.63 -11.95 23.42
C ALA A 609 33.06 -11.39 23.30
N GLY A 610 33.33 -10.58 22.26
CA GLY A 610 34.65 -9.98 22.08
C GLY A 610 34.72 -8.57 22.67
N GLY A 611 35.71 -8.27 23.50
CA GLY A 611 36.01 -6.89 23.92
C GLY A 611 36.69 -6.01 22.84
N ASP A 612 36.66 -6.42 21.57
CA ASP A 612 36.95 -5.59 20.40
C ASP A 612 36.36 -6.18 19.10
N ALA A 613 36.24 -5.35 18.04
CA ALA A 613 35.83 -5.77 16.70
C ALA A 613 36.65 -6.93 16.09
N ALA A 614 37.86 -7.19 16.59
CA ALA A 614 38.74 -8.27 16.12
C ALA A 614 38.52 -9.60 16.85
N SER A 615 37.70 -9.60 17.91
CA SER A 615 37.29 -10.74 18.71
C SER A 615 35.78 -10.93 18.77
N ALA A 616 35.00 -10.02 18.18
CA ALA A 616 33.54 -10.00 18.12
C ALA A 616 32.90 -11.37 17.78
N PHE A 617 31.77 -11.65 18.42
CA PHE A 617 31.05 -12.91 18.25
C PHE A 617 30.20 -12.89 16.97
N ASN A 618 30.57 -13.72 15.98
CA ASN A 618 29.86 -13.82 14.71
C ASN A 618 28.50 -14.53 14.89
N LEU A 619 27.41 -13.79 14.64
CA LEU A 619 26.03 -14.24 14.76
C LEU A 619 25.55 -15.02 13.53
N GLY A 620 26.09 -14.68 12.35
CA GLY A 620 25.74 -15.30 11.08
C GLY A 620 25.34 -14.27 10.02
N THR A 621 24.38 -14.64 9.18
CA THR A 621 23.89 -13.84 8.06
C THR A 621 22.37 -13.79 8.07
N ASP A 622 21.79 -12.61 7.88
CA ASP A 622 20.33 -12.38 7.80
C ASP A 622 19.57 -13.02 8.97
N ILE A 623 19.97 -12.69 10.21
CA ILE A 623 19.46 -13.30 11.45
C ILE A 623 18.69 -12.27 12.29
N SER A 624 17.60 -12.73 12.89
CA SER A 624 16.90 -12.03 13.97
C SER A 624 16.83 -12.96 15.18
N MET A 625 17.20 -12.47 16.36
CA MET A 625 17.34 -13.27 17.58
C MET A 625 17.45 -12.40 18.84
N THR A 626 17.14 -13.00 19.99
CA THR A 626 17.39 -12.42 21.32
C THR A 626 18.68 -12.98 21.93
N ILE A 627 19.49 -12.13 22.57
CA ILE A 627 20.74 -12.47 23.27
C ILE A 627 20.73 -11.83 24.66
N THR A 628 21.01 -12.60 25.72
CA THR A 628 21.26 -12.04 27.07
C THR A 628 22.76 -12.08 27.39
N GLY A 629 23.34 -10.92 27.69
CA GLY A 629 24.77 -10.74 28.06
C GLY A 629 24.97 -9.99 29.38
N CYS A 630 26.21 -9.71 29.80
CA CYS A 630 26.51 -9.06 31.09
C CYS A 630 27.82 -8.25 31.13
N VAL A 631 27.73 -6.91 30.91
CA VAL A 631 28.86 -5.96 31.03
C VAL A 631 29.09 -5.48 32.47
N HIS A 632 30.36 -5.17 32.81
CA HIS A 632 30.77 -4.60 34.11
C HIS A 632 32.16 -3.93 34.10
N GLU A 633 32.22 -2.68 34.56
CA GLU A 633 33.40 -1.78 34.61
C GLU A 633 34.73 -2.39 35.10
N ASP A 634 34.75 -3.26 36.13
CA ASP A 634 35.99 -3.84 36.69
C ASP A 634 36.49 -5.10 35.93
N VAL A 635 35.69 -5.68 35.02
CA VAL A 635 35.92 -7.06 34.53
C VAL A 635 35.83 -7.20 33.01
N ASP A 636 34.80 -6.64 32.37
CA ASP A 636 34.60 -6.64 30.91
C ASP A 636 33.59 -5.54 30.57
N ASP A 637 34.09 -4.48 29.94
CA ASP A 637 33.41 -3.19 29.77
C ASP A 637 32.73 -3.03 28.38
N GLU A 638 33.04 -3.90 27.41
CA GLU A 638 32.43 -3.90 26.06
C GLU A 638 32.16 -5.33 25.56
N ASP A 639 30.91 -5.62 25.13
CA ASP A 639 30.54 -6.84 24.40
C ASP A 639 30.36 -6.53 22.90
N TRP A 640 31.12 -7.17 22.01
CA TRP A 640 31.00 -7.01 20.54
C TRP A 640 30.46 -8.24 19.81
N TYR A 641 29.60 -7.99 18.83
CA TYR A 641 29.00 -8.97 17.92
C TYR A 641 29.21 -8.57 16.44
N GLU A 642 29.24 -9.55 15.54
CA GLU A 642 29.44 -9.40 14.08
C GLU A 642 28.27 -10.05 13.32
N ILE A 643 27.67 -9.34 12.36
CA ILE A 643 26.53 -9.81 11.57
C ILE A 643 26.66 -9.41 10.09
N ASP A 644 26.39 -10.35 9.18
CA ASP A 644 26.28 -10.08 7.74
C ASP A 644 24.81 -9.85 7.33
N ILE A 645 24.54 -8.80 6.56
CA ILE A 645 23.20 -8.43 6.07
C ILE A 645 23.17 -8.40 4.54
N SER A 646 22.15 -9.03 3.95
CA SER A 646 21.94 -9.10 2.51
C SER A 646 21.52 -7.76 1.90
N PRO A 647 22.03 -7.40 0.69
CA PRO A 647 21.64 -6.17 0.02
C PRO A 647 20.12 -6.10 -0.29
N GLY A 648 19.49 -5.04 0.20
CA GLY A 648 18.05 -4.82 0.12
C GLY A 648 17.28 -5.07 1.43
N LEU A 649 17.96 -5.51 2.50
CA LEU A 649 17.41 -5.59 3.86
C LEU A 649 18.05 -4.52 4.75
N ASN A 650 17.32 -4.07 5.78
CA ASN A 650 17.86 -3.34 6.92
C ASN A 650 18.09 -4.27 8.12
N LEU A 651 18.89 -3.78 9.07
CA LEU A 651 19.11 -4.29 10.41
C LEU A 651 18.68 -3.20 11.43
N THR A 652 17.89 -3.60 12.42
CA THR A 652 17.56 -2.87 13.65
C THR A 652 18.05 -3.70 14.85
N VAL A 653 18.45 -3.04 15.94
CA VAL A 653 18.86 -3.68 17.18
C VAL A 653 18.33 -2.87 18.36
N THR A 654 17.69 -3.56 19.30
CA THR A 654 17.17 -2.99 20.54
C THR A 654 17.95 -3.58 21.73
N LEU A 655 18.55 -2.73 22.55
CA LEU A 655 19.16 -3.08 23.83
C LEU A 655 18.14 -2.82 24.93
N ILE A 656 17.63 -3.90 25.51
CA ILE A 656 16.80 -3.86 26.71
C ILE A 656 17.74 -3.85 27.92
N ASN A 657 17.71 -2.77 28.69
CA ASN A 657 18.53 -2.59 29.87
C ASN A 657 17.99 -3.41 31.06
N SER A 658 18.83 -3.68 32.06
CA SER A 658 18.32 -4.11 33.36
C SER A 658 18.00 -2.90 34.22
N ALA A 659 16.99 -3.07 35.07
CA ALA A 659 16.70 -2.20 36.21
C ALA A 659 17.96 -1.67 36.92
N ASP A 660 18.02 -0.35 37.08
CA ASP A 660 19.11 0.44 37.69
C ASP A 660 20.48 0.40 36.95
N GLN A 661 20.58 0.01 35.67
CA GLN A 661 21.86 -0.08 34.92
C GLN A 661 22.05 1.03 33.89
N ASP A 662 23.27 1.15 33.36
CA ASP A 662 23.64 2.15 32.36
C ASP A 662 24.60 1.48 31.36
N ALA A 663 24.04 1.00 30.25
CA ALA A 663 24.76 0.37 29.15
C ALA A 663 24.27 0.94 27.82
N ASP A 664 25.21 1.42 27.00
CA ASP A 664 24.99 2.06 25.70
C ASP A 664 25.00 1.04 24.56
N LEU A 665 24.16 1.25 23.54
CA LEU A 665 24.18 0.55 22.26
C LEU A 665 24.85 1.35 21.13
N TYR A 666 25.73 0.70 20.34
CA TYR A 666 26.35 1.31 19.16
C TYR A 666 26.29 0.38 17.92
N LEU A 667 25.92 0.94 16.76
CA LEU A 667 25.96 0.26 15.47
C LEU A 667 27.09 0.80 14.58
N ARG A 668 27.88 -0.12 14.03
CA ARG A 668 29.21 0.18 13.45
C ARG A 668 29.42 -0.45 12.07
N ASP A 669 30.22 0.23 11.26
CA ASP A 669 30.55 -0.16 9.88
C ASP A 669 31.63 -1.26 9.78
N ASP A 670 31.97 -1.68 8.55
CA ASP A 670 33.02 -2.69 8.30
C ASP A 670 34.45 -2.18 8.57
N GLN A 671 34.62 -0.99 9.16
CA GLN A 671 35.86 -0.49 9.74
C GLN A 671 35.82 -0.41 11.29
N GLY A 672 34.65 -0.60 11.93
CA GLY A 672 34.44 -0.53 13.37
C GLY A 672 34.12 0.89 13.90
N GLU A 673 33.98 1.87 13.02
CA GLU A 673 33.53 3.21 13.38
C GLU A 673 32.00 3.18 13.55
N TRP A 674 31.48 3.84 14.59
CA TRP A 674 30.03 3.93 14.79
C TRP A 674 29.42 4.95 13.82
N PHE A 675 28.25 4.63 13.29
CA PHE A 675 27.47 5.54 12.44
C PHE A 675 26.08 5.82 13.00
N ASP A 676 25.56 4.96 13.87
CA ASP A 676 24.32 5.14 14.59
C ASP A 676 24.47 4.71 16.06
N ARG A 677 23.75 5.42 16.93
CA ARG A 677 23.72 5.27 18.38
C ARG A 677 22.63 6.15 18.99
N PRO A 678 22.09 5.82 20.17
CA PRO A 678 21.18 6.69 20.90
C PRO A 678 21.84 7.98 21.42
N TRP A 679 21.01 8.86 21.98
CA TRP A 679 21.42 10.05 22.74
C TRP A 679 20.82 10.06 24.17
N THR A 680 20.21 8.94 24.55
CA THR A 680 19.73 8.59 25.90
C THR A 680 20.91 8.31 26.85
N GLY A 681 20.60 7.93 28.08
CA GLY A 681 21.56 7.55 29.11
C GLY A 681 20.86 7.33 30.45
N GLY A 682 21.32 6.35 31.21
CA GLY A 682 20.54 5.70 32.27
C GLY A 682 19.82 4.45 31.78
N SER A 683 18.95 3.88 32.62
CA SER A 683 18.35 2.54 32.44
C SER A 683 17.23 2.46 31.39
N THR A 684 17.20 3.38 30.42
CA THR A 684 16.25 3.35 29.31
C THR A 684 16.60 2.26 28.31
N ASP A 685 15.59 1.75 27.61
CA ASP A 685 15.80 0.84 26.49
C ASP A 685 16.20 1.62 25.23
N GLU A 686 17.06 1.03 24.41
CA GLU A 686 17.84 1.74 23.39
C GLU A 686 17.74 1.08 22.02
N VAL A 687 17.53 1.84 20.94
CA VAL A 687 17.38 1.32 19.57
C VAL A 687 18.40 1.96 18.62
N VAL A 688 18.98 1.15 17.74
CA VAL A 688 19.83 1.57 16.61
C VAL A 688 19.41 0.87 15.33
N THR A 689 19.57 1.51 14.18
CA THR A 689 19.17 0.94 12.89
C THR A 689 19.97 1.44 11.69
N THR A 690 19.98 0.61 10.65
CA THR A 690 20.50 0.97 9.32
C THR A 690 19.48 1.74 8.47
N SER A 691 18.17 1.63 8.72
CA SER A 691 17.11 2.20 7.87
C SER A 691 17.19 3.72 7.73
N ASP A 692 17.59 4.38 8.81
CA ASP A 692 17.56 5.84 8.94
C ASP A 692 18.90 6.44 8.43
N SER A 693 19.91 5.60 8.26
CA SER A 693 21.19 6.00 7.69
C SER A 693 21.12 6.11 6.17
N THR A 694 21.18 7.35 5.68
CA THR A 694 21.32 7.71 4.25
C THR A 694 22.48 7.03 3.50
N SER A 695 23.39 6.34 4.20
CA SER A 695 24.53 5.61 3.62
C SER A 695 24.41 4.08 3.73
N PHE A 696 23.65 3.54 4.68
CA PHE A 696 23.58 2.09 4.95
C PHE A 696 22.18 1.47 4.74
N ALA A 697 21.12 2.29 4.65
CA ALA A 697 19.75 1.82 4.44
C ALA A 697 19.63 0.92 3.20
N GLY A 698 19.25 -0.34 3.41
CA GLY A 698 19.13 -1.38 2.39
C GLY A 698 20.43 -1.71 1.64
N SER A 699 21.61 -1.30 2.13
CA SER A 699 22.86 -1.49 1.39
C SER A 699 23.33 -2.96 1.39
N GLY A 700 23.07 -3.65 2.50
CA GLY A 700 23.78 -4.87 2.88
C GLY A 700 25.26 -4.63 3.19
N GLY A 701 25.89 -5.58 3.88
CA GLY A 701 27.27 -5.47 4.36
C GLY A 701 27.49 -6.27 5.65
N THR A 702 28.74 -6.30 6.13
CA THR A 702 29.06 -6.75 7.48
C THR A 702 28.93 -5.55 8.43
N PHE A 703 28.20 -5.71 9.51
CA PHE A 703 28.02 -4.70 10.56
C PHE A 703 28.50 -5.26 11.90
N TYR A 704 28.94 -4.36 12.79
CA TYR A 704 29.28 -4.71 14.16
C TYR A 704 28.34 -4.01 15.14
N ILE A 705 27.92 -4.74 16.16
CA ILE A 705 27.11 -4.26 17.29
C ILE A 705 28.06 -4.26 18.50
N SER A 706 28.10 -3.17 19.28
CA SER A 706 28.80 -3.18 20.57
C SER A 706 27.91 -2.62 21.68
N VAL A 707 27.85 -3.32 22.81
CA VAL A 707 27.25 -2.85 24.06
C VAL A 707 28.37 -2.42 25.01
N THR A 708 28.26 -1.25 25.64
CA THR A 708 29.30 -0.68 26.51
C THR A 708 28.72 -0.28 27.86
N GLY A 709 29.26 -0.82 28.96
CA GLY A 709 28.77 -0.52 30.32
C GLY A 709 29.50 0.66 30.96
N PHE A 710 28.76 1.69 31.41
CA PHE A 710 29.37 2.93 31.94
C PHE A 710 29.38 3.05 33.48
N ASP A 711 28.35 2.58 34.17
CA ASP A 711 28.27 2.64 35.65
C ASP A 711 27.64 1.35 36.25
N SER A 712 28.41 0.64 37.07
CA SER A 712 28.03 -0.62 37.74
C SER A 712 27.84 -1.87 36.84
N LEU A 713 26.86 -2.74 37.14
CA LEU A 713 26.83 -4.15 36.71
C LEU A 713 25.49 -4.54 36.08
N GLY A 714 25.45 -4.60 34.75
CA GLY A 714 24.23 -4.90 34.00
C GLY A 714 24.27 -6.24 33.30
N VAL A 715 23.27 -7.08 33.59
CA VAL A 715 22.75 -8.03 32.60
C VAL A 715 21.92 -7.21 31.62
N TYR A 716 22.06 -7.44 30.32
CA TYR A 716 21.23 -6.78 29.30
C TYR A 716 20.65 -7.82 28.35
N THR A 717 19.64 -7.43 27.57
CA THR A 717 19.08 -8.27 26.51
C THR A 717 19.05 -7.53 25.19
N LEU A 718 19.83 -7.98 24.21
CA LEU A 718 19.74 -7.50 22.83
C LEU A 718 18.62 -8.26 22.11
N VAL A 719 17.70 -7.53 21.49
CA VAL A 719 16.83 -8.04 20.42
C VAL A 719 17.43 -7.54 19.10
N ILE A 720 17.75 -8.48 18.21
CA ILE A 720 18.37 -8.21 16.91
C ILE A 720 17.34 -8.54 15.84
N GLU A 721 17.12 -7.63 14.89
CA GLU A 721 16.05 -7.70 13.91
C GLU A 721 16.57 -7.36 12.50
N THR A 722 16.68 -8.35 11.62
CA THR A 722 16.86 -8.11 10.18
C THR A 722 15.49 -7.93 9.52
N GLU A 723 15.31 -6.90 8.69
CA GLU A 723 14.06 -6.61 7.98
C GLU A 723 13.60 -7.82 7.15
N GLY A 724 12.37 -8.28 7.38
CA GLY A 724 11.83 -9.47 6.72
C GLY A 724 12.30 -10.81 7.31
N VAL A 725 12.98 -10.79 8.46
CA VAL A 725 13.37 -11.96 9.25
C VAL A 725 12.77 -11.82 10.65
N ASP A 726 11.93 -12.77 11.06
CA ASP A 726 11.14 -12.68 12.29
C ASP A 726 12.02 -12.76 13.57
N PRO A 727 11.98 -11.78 14.49
CA PRO A 727 12.72 -11.82 15.76
C PRO A 727 12.25 -12.93 16.70
N ASN A 728 10.96 -13.26 16.68
CA ASN A 728 10.34 -14.24 17.56
C ASN A 728 10.55 -15.68 17.05
N SER A 729 11.79 -15.99 16.67
CA SER A 729 12.18 -17.28 16.06
C SER A 729 12.28 -18.43 17.09
N PHE A 730 11.10 -18.77 17.61
CA PHE A 730 10.56 -20.12 17.68
C PHE A 730 11.24 -21.17 18.58
N ASN A 731 10.73 -21.24 19.81
CA ASN A 731 11.09 -22.23 20.82
C ASN A 731 10.46 -23.62 20.56
N CYS A 732 11.09 -24.39 19.66
CA CYS A 732 10.96 -25.86 19.62
C CYS A 732 12.31 -26.59 19.74
N GLY A 733 13.29 -25.94 20.38
CA GLY A 733 14.54 -26.54 20.86
C GLY A 733 15.69 -26.63 19.84
N GLN A 734 15.39 -26.56 18.54
CA GLN A 734 16.32 -26.27 17.44
C GLN A 734 15.48 -26.16 16.15
N GLN A 735 15.29 -24.94 15.62
CA GLN A 735 14.52 -24.71 14.40
C GLN A 735 15.07 -25.53 13.23
N ASN A 736 14.25 -26.44 12.73
CA ASN A 736 14.57 -27.29 11.60
C ASN A 736 13.28 -27.95 11.10
N ASP A 737 12.25 -27.14 10.85
CA ASP A 737 10.91 -27.67 10.68
C ASP A 737 10.87 -28.58 9.45
N ILE A 738 10.47 -29.84 9.71
CA ILE A 738 10.63 -31.03 8.86
C ILE A 738 12.00 -31.27 8.18
N GLY A 739 13.05 -30.53 8.54
CA GLY A 739 14.40 -30.62 7.94
C GLY A 739 14.87 -29.39 7.15
N LEU A 740 14.18 -28.25 7.23
CA LEU A 740 14.50 -27.05 6.45
C LEU A 740 15.64 -26.17 7.00
N GLY A 741 16.04 -26.35 8.25
CA GLY A 741 17.04 -25.50 8.94
C GLY A 741 16.54 -24.12 9.37
N GLN A 742 15.24 -23.88 9.25
CA GLN A 742 14.49 -22.68 9.60
C GLN A 742 13.03 -23.07 9.85
N ASP A 743 12.19 -22.09 10.20
CA ASP A 743 10.73 -22.22 10.33
C ASP A 743 10.00 -22.27 8.96
N ALA A 744 8.73 -22.69 8.94
CA ALA A 744 7.94 -22.80 7.70
C ALA A 744 6.91 -21.66 7.55
N SER A 745 7.02 -20.88 6.46
CA SER A 745 6.28 -19.61 6.33
C SER A 745 4.76 -19.80 6.35
N SER A 746 4.04 -18.90 7.03
CA SER A 746 2.56 -18.85 7.07
C SER A 746 1.89 -18.31 5.82
N GLY A 747 2.68 -17.88 4.83
CA GLY A 747 2.22 -17.25 3.58
C GLY A 747 2.13 -18.21 2.39
N THR A 748 2.95 -17.97 1.35
CA THR A 748 2.92 -18.72 0.08
C THR A 748 3.54 -20.12 0.14
N GLY A 749 4.07 -20.51 1.30
CA GLY A 749 4.61 -21.82 1.60
C GLY A 749 6.11 -21.97 1.36
N SER A 750 6.80 -22.49 2.39
CA SER A 750 8.21 -22.86 2.30
C SER A 750 8.39 -23.95 1.24
N ASN A 751 9.20 -23.67 0.21
CA ASN A 751 9.31 -24.55 -0.95
C ASN A 751 10.24 -25.73 -0.66
N ILE A 752 9.65 -26.90 -0.39
CA ILE A 752 10.39 -28.13 -0.07
C ILE A 752 10.83 -28.92 -1.33
N GLY A 753 10.68 -28.31 -2.50
CA GLY A 753 11.25 -28.78 -3.77
C GLY A 753 10.33 -29.65 -4.62
N GLN A 754 10.96 -30.41 -5.54
CA GLN A 754 10.28 -31.31 -6.47
C GLN A 754 10.48 -32.76 -6.05
N ASN A 755 9.39 -33.53 -6.03
CA ASN A 755 9.35 -34.89 -5.50
C ASN A 755 10.01 -34.98 -4.10
N PRO A 756 9.53 -34.21 -3.10
CA PRO A 756 10.06 -34.28 -1.74
C PRO A 756 9.90 -35.68 -1.16
N THR A 757 10.88 -36.11 -0.37
CA THR A 757 10.73 -37.23 0.58
C THR A 757 11.12 -36.71 1.95
N VAL A 758 10.12 -36.51 2.80
CA VAL A 758 10.23 -35.88 4.11
C VAL A 758 9.82 -36.88 5.17
N ASP A 759 10.55 -36.91 6.28
CA ASP A 759 10.17 -37.60 7.51
C ASP A 759 10.73 -36.77 8.67
N GLY A 760 9.86 -35.96 9.28
CA GLY A 760 10.30 -34.91 10.20
C GLY A 760 9.24 -34.52 11.23
N THR A 761 9.72 -33.87 12.28
CA THR A 761 8.89 -33.21 13.30
C THR A 761 8.77 -31.74 12.93
N GLY A 762 7.57 -31.22 13.04
CA GLY A 762 7.30 -29.79 13.04
C GLY A 762 6.61 -29.37 14.33
N CYS A 763 6.30 -28.08 14.50
CA CYS A 763 5.91 -27.56 15.81
C CYS A 763 5.02 -26.32 15.74
N PHE A 764 4.31 -26.04 16.85
CA PHE A 764 3.66 -24.76 17.11
C PHE A 764 4.06 -24.27 18.50
N SER A 765 4.60 -23.05 18.61
CA SER A 765 4.96 -22.43 19.90
C SER A 765 3.74 -21.91 20.68
N GLY A 766 2.63 -21.69 20.00
CA GLY A 766 1.46 -20.96 20.48
C GLY A 766 1.39 -19.51 19.97
N LEU A 767 2.51 -18.97 19.46
CA LEU A 767 2.53 -17.72 18.68
C LEU A 767 2.47 -18.01 17.18
N ASP A 768 3.22 -18.99 16.68
CA ASP A 768 2.89 -19.55 15.36
C ASP A 768 1.56 -20.32 15.44
N VAL A 769 0.77 -20.12 14.39
CA VAL A 769 -0.54 -20.69 14.19
C VAL A 769 -0.68 -21.42 12.86
N SER A 770 0.30 -21.34 11.94
CA SER A 770 0.12 -21.89 10.59
C SER A 770 1.41 -22.11 9.77
N ASP A 771 2.02 -23.29 9.81
CA ASP A 771 3.02 -23.70 8.81
C ASP A 771 2.40 -23.89 7.41
N VAL A 772 3.05 -23.37 6.38
CA VAL A 772 2.71 -23.69 4.98
C VAL A 772 3.91 -24.27 4.23
N TYR A 773 3.69 -25.39 3.54
CA TYR A 773 4.68 -26.12 2.76
C TYR A 773 4.27 -26.22 1.29
N ALA A 774 5.12 -25.74 0.38
CA ALA A 774 4.87 -25.78 -1.07
C ALA A 774 5.75 -26.83 -1.76
N PHE A 775 5.19 -27.67 -2.64
CA PHE A 775 5.96 -28.68 -3.39
C PHE A 775 5.35 -29.06 -4.74
N THR A 776 6.21 -29.46 -5.68
CA THR A 776 5.80 -30.09 -6.94
C THR A 776 5.91 -31.61 -6.81
N ILE A 777 4.88 -32.35 -7.23
CA ILE A 777 5.04 -33.76 -7.62
C ILE A 777 5.13 -33.83 -9.14
N ASN A 778 6.10 -34.59 -9.67
CA ASN A 778 6.33 -34.77 -11.10
C ASN A 778 6.95 -36.15 -11.39
N ASP A 779 7.48 -36.37 -12.61
CA ASP A 779 8.07 -37.65 -13.06
C ASP A 779 7.14 -38.86 -12.82
N GLY A 780 5.83 -38.66 -12.96
CA GLY A 780 4.80 -39.68 -12.77
C GLY A 780 4.70 -40.24 -11.37
N LYS A 781 5.32 -39.62 -10.36
CA LYS A 781 5.33 -40.16 -9.01
C LYS A 781 3.99 -40.05 -8.33
N ASN A 782 3.71 -41.05 -7.52
CA ASN A 782 2.67 -41.00 -6.51
C ASN A 782 3.31 -40.53 -5.19
N PHE A 783 2.49 -40.09 -4.27
CA PHE A 783 2.89 -39.69 -2.92
C PHE A 783 1.80 -40.01 -1.90
N GLN A 784 2.24 -40.14 -0.66
CA GLN A 784 1.43 -40.26 0.55
C GLN A 784 1.90 -39.21 1.56
N ILE A 785 0.96 -38.58 2.26
CA ILE A 785 1.21 -37.69 3.39
C ILE A 785 0.56 -38.29 4.63
N ASP A 786 1.37 -38.57 5.64
CA ASP A 786 0.92 -38.87 6.99
C ASP A 786 1.22 -37.66 7.90
N PHE A 787 0.23 -37.24 8.68
CA PHE A 787 0.30 -36.13 9.63
C PHE A 787 -0.21 -36.57 11.01
N ASN A 788 0.59 -36.40 12.06
CA ASN A 788 0.26 -36.90 13.40
C ASN A 788 0.84 -36.04 14.54
N ALA A 789 -0.04 -35.35 15.27
CA ALA A 789 0.24 -34.68 16.56
C ALA A 789 -0.37 -35.45 17.76
N ASP A 790 -0.35 -34.87 18.96
CA ASP A 790 -1.17 -35.38 20.08
C ASP A 790 -2.64 -34.99 19.86
N SER A 791 -3.53 -35.99 19.89
CA SER A 791 -4.99 -35.87 19.82
C SER A 791 -5.65 -34.94 20.87
N ALA A 792 -4.89 -34.47 21.87
CA ALA A 792 -5.35 -33.45 22.81
C ALA A 792 -5.28 -32.01 22.26
N LEU A 793 -4.43 -31.76 21.26
CA LEU A 793 -4.20 -30.44 20.65
C LEU A 793 -5.17 -30.21 19.49
N ALA A 794 -5.56 -28.97 19.21
CA ALA A 794 -6.56 -28.60 18.20
C ALA A 794 -6.04 -28.58 16.75
N PHE A 795 -4.86 -29.17 16.47
CA PHE A 795 -4.19 -28.99 15.19
C PHE A 795 -5.02 -29.55 14.02
N THR A 796 -4.88 -28.91 12.86
CA THR A 796 -5.39 -29.41 11.58
C THR A 796 -4.29 -29.41 10.53
N ALA A 797 -4.43 -30.24 9.49
CA ALA A 797 -3.53 -30.19 8.34
C ALA A 797 -4.34 -30.39 7.06
N THR A 798 -4.19 -29.48 6.10
CA THR A 798 -5.00 -29.38 4.88
C THR A 798 -4.09 -29.31 3.65
N LEU A 799 -4.28 -30.26 2.74
CA LEU A 799 -3.62 -30.29 1.43
C LEU A 799 -4.51 -29.58 0.40
N GLU A 800 -3.95 -28.64 -0.34
CA GLU A 800 -4.59 -27.85 -1.38
C GLU A 800 -3.83 -27.92 -2.71
N ASP A 801 -4.46 -27.46 -3.80
CA ASP A 801 -3.75 -27.14 -5.03
C ASP A 801 -3.31 -25.67 -5.12
N ALA A 802 -2.40 -25.39 -6.05
CA ALA A 802 -1.86 -24.05 -6.32
C ALA A 802 -2.88 -22.96 -6.75
N ASN A 803 -4.19 -23.22 -6.68
CA ASN A 803 -5.24 -22.20 -6.79
C ASN A 803 -6.10 -22.06 -5.51
N GLY A 804 -5.68 -22.66 -4.39
CA GLY A 804 -6.39 -22.61 -3.11
C GLY A 804 -7.62 -23.54 -3.03
N ASN A 805 -7.60 -24.68 -3.76
CA ASN A 805 -8.67 -25.68 -3.65
C ASN A 805 -8.22 -26.82 -2.74
N SER A 806 -8.87 -26.96 -1.59
CA SER A 806 -8.65 -28.09 -0.68
C SER A 806 -8.93 -29.46 -1.35
N ILE A 807 -7.97 -30.36 -1.22
CA ILE A 807 -7.95 -31.74 -1.73
C ILE A 807 -8.28 -32.73 -0.60
N ALA A 808 -7.69 -32.51 0.59
CA ALA A 808 -7.86 -33.33 1.77
C ALA A 808 -7.56 -32.53 3.05
N SER A 809 -8.11 -32.93 4.19
CA SER A 809 -7.84 -32.32 5.49
C SER A 809 -7.98 -33.34 6.62
N VAL A 810 -7.20 -33.18 7.70
CA VAL A 810 -7.33 -33.93 8.96
C VAL A 810 -7.37 -32.99 10.17
N ASP A 811 -8.03 -33.46 11.21
CA ASP A 811 -8.19 -32.81 12.52
C ASP A 811 -7.72 -33.73 13.66
N ASN A 812 -7.79 -33.24 14.90
CA ASN A 812 -7.40 -33.99 16.09
C ASN A 812 -8.25 -35.24 16.42
N THR A 813 -9.32 -35.49 15.66
CA THR A 813 -10.09 -36.73 15.71
C THR A 813 -9.71 -37.73 14.60
N THR A 814 -8.92 -37.29 13.61
CA THR A 814 -8.62 -38.00 12.36
C THR A 814 -7.13 -38.07 11.97
N PHE A 815 -6.20 -37.57 12.79
CA PHE A 815 -4.75 -37.72 12.61
C PHE A 815 -4.30 -39.14 12.18
N GLY A 816 -3.26 -39.18 11.34
CA GLY A 816 -2.77 -40.37 10.65
C GLY A 816 -2.57 -40.07 9.16
N LEU A 817 -3.22 -40.83 8.29
CA LEU A 817 -3.14 -40.63 6.84
C LEU A 817 -3.96 -39.41 6.41
N LEU A 818 -3.28 -38.32 6.02
CA LEU A 818 -3.92 -37.12 5.45
C LEU A 818 -4.30 -37.36 3.98
N PHE A 819 -3.36 -37.81 3.16
CA PHE A 819 -3.62 -38.03 1.73
C PHE A 819 -2.80 -39.17 1.15
N ASN A 820 -3.38 -39.89 0.19
CA ASN A 820 -2.63 -40.75 -0.72
C ASN A 820 -3.21 -40.60 -2.12
N SER A 821 -2.34 -40.22 -3.06
CA SER A 821 -2.66 -40.01 -4.49
C SER A 821 -3.16 -41.26 -5.23
N TYR A 822 -2.92 -42.47 -4.71
CA TYR A 822 -3.22 -43.74 -5.38
C TYR A 822 -4.73 -44.05 -5.44
N ASN A 823 -5.27 -44.30 -6.64
CA ASN A 823 -6.69 -44.33 -7.01
C ASN A 823 -7.42 -42.97 -6.93
N THR A 824 -6.73 -41.85 -7.15
CA THR A 824 -7.34 -40.50 -7.20
C THR A 824 -7.10 -39.84 -8.56
N ASP A 825 -7.85 -38.79 -8.88
CA ASP A 825 -7.61 -37.96 -10.08
C ASP A 825 -6.25 -37.22 -10.07
N MET A 826 -5.44 -37.42 -9.01
CA MET A 826 -4.08 -36.89 -8.84
C MET A 826 -3.00 -37.99 -9.02
N GLU A 827 -3.38 -39.24 -9.32
CA GLU A 827 -2.46 -40.38 -9.46
C GLU A 827 -1.48 -40.19 -10.65
N GLY A 828 -0.19 -40.03 -10.33
CA GLY A 828 0.87 -39.74 -11.31
C GLY A 828 0.80 -38.36 -11.98
N VAL A 829 -0.06 -37.45 -11.51
CA VAL A 829 -0.24 -36.13 -12.15
C VAL A 829 0.88 -35.16 -11.73
N THR A 830 1.58 -34.59 -12.72
CA THR A 830 2.51 -33.48 -12.47
C THR A 830 1.74 -32.23 -12.07
N LYS A 831 1.86 -31.80 -10.81
CA LYS A 831 1.12 -30.67 -10.24
C LYS A 831 1.83 -30.09 -9.01
N ASP A 832 1.57 -28.81 -8.75
CA ASP A 832 2.02 -28.09 -7.57
C ASP A 832 0.95 -28.11 -6.47
N TYR A 833 1.41 -28.33 -5.24
CA TYR A 833 0.61 -28.53 -4.02
C TYR A 833 1.03 -27.55 -2.94
N ILE A 834 0.08 -27.21 -2.09
CA ILE A 834 0.27 -26.44 -0.86
C ILE A 834 -0.26 -27.30 0.29
N LEU A 835 0.52 -27.49 1.34
CA LEU A 835 0.12 -28.17 2.57
C LEU A 835 0.18 -27.17 3.72
N THR A 836 -0.97 -26.79 4.23
CA THR A 836 -1.12 -25.88 5.36
C THR A 836 -1.44 -26.67 6.61
N VAL A 837 -0.57 -26.62 7.62
CA VAL A 837 -0.84 -27.10 8.97
C VAL A 837 -1.28 -25.89 9.80
N GLN A 838 -2.23 -26.05 10.73
CA GLN A 838 -2.65 -24.95 11.61
C GLN A 838 -2.74 -25.43 13.06
N SER A 839 -2.30 -24.59 14.00
CA SER A 839 -2.25 -24.91 15.44
C SER A 839 -3.63 -24.93 16.12
N GLY A 840 -4.60 -24.19 15.56
CA GLY A 840 -5.91 -24.00 16.19
C GLY A 840 -5.85 -23.24 17.53
N GLY A 841 -4.72 -22.60 17.87
CA GLY A 841 -4.47 -21.91 19.14
C GLY A 841 -3.83 -22.78 20.23
N ASP A 842 -3.45 -24.03 19.93
CA ASP A 842 -2.70 -24.89 20.85
C ASP A 842 -1.19 -24.88 20.54
N ALA A 843 -0.35 -25.16 21.54
CA ALA A 843 1.11 -25.29 21.39
C ALA A 843 1.58 -26.77 21.50
N GLY A 844 2.54 -27.17 20.68
CA GLY A 844 3.15 -28.51 20.71
C GLY A 844 3.67 -29.02 19.36
N ASN A 845 4.27 -30.21 19.37
CA ASN A 845 4.88 -30.81 18.18
C ASN A 845 3.88 -31.65 17.35
N TYR A 846 4.04 -31.62 16.03
CA TYR A 846 3.45 -32.59 15.10
C TYR A 846 4.55 -33.35 14.34
N ASN A 847 4.18 -34.44 13.67
CA ASN A 847 5.07 -35.14 12.75
C ASN A 847 4.43 -35.17 11.36
N LEU A 848 5.23 -34.85 10.36
CA LEU A 848 4.85 -34.81 8.95
C LEU A 848 5.80 -35.70 8.15
N THR A 849 5.23 -36.72 7.53
CA THR A 849 5.96 -37.65 6.65
C THR A 849 5.35 -37.58 5.26
N ILE A 850 6.12 -37.06 4.29
CA ILE A 850 5.76 -37.07 2.86
C ILE A 850 6.59 -38.16 2.20
N SER A 851 5.95 -39.29 1.87
CA SER A 851 6.59 -40.43 1.22
C SER A 851 6.25 -40.48 -0.26
N LEU A 852 7.27 -40.45 -1.12
CA LEU A 852 7.10 -40.83 -2.53
C LEU A 852 6.73 -42.31 -2.63
N LEU A 853 5.74 -42.58 -3.47
CA LEU A 853 5.36 -43.90 -3.93
C LEU A 853 5.73 -44.02 -5.40
N ASP A 854 6.13 -45.21 -5.84
CA ASP A 854 6.39 -45.43 -7.26
C ASP A 854 5.12 -45.20 -8.09
N SER A 855 5.34 -44.70 -9.30
CA SER A 855 4.34 -44.58 -10.36
C SER A 855 3.59 -45.90 -10.49
N ALA A 856 2.27 -45.82 -10.54
CA ALA A 856 1.46 -47.01 -10.75
C ALA A 856 1.81 -47.67 -12.10
N PRO A 857 1.83 -49.02 -12.20
CA PRO A 857 1.87 -49.69 -13.49
C PRO A 857 0.70 -49.22 -14.35
N ALA A 858 0.93 -49.13 -15.65
CA ALA A 858 -0.09 -48.73 -16.60
C ALA A 858 -1.31 -49.65 -16.56
N ASP A 859 -2.49 -49.13 -16.86
CA ASP A 859 -3.74 -49.88 -17.00
C ASP A 859 -4.51 -49.18 -18.12
N ILE A 860 -4.51 -49.75 -19.32
CA ILE A 860 -5.20 -49.18 -20.48
C ILE A 860 -6.45 -50.01 -20.80
N ALA A 861 -7.47 -49.35 -21.34
CA ALA A 861 -8.72 -50.00 -21.69
C ALA A 861 -9.32 -49.39 -22.94
N VAL A 862 -10.20 -50.16 -23.59
CA VAL A 862 -11.12 -49.63 -24.60
C VAL A 862 -12.29 -48.99 -23.86
N SER A 863 -12.38 -47.65 -23.86
CA SER A 863 -13.51 -46.93 -23.25
C SER A 863 -14.78 -47.12 -24.07
N SER A 864 -14.65 -47.15 -25.40
CA SER A 864 -15.75 -47.23 -26.34
C SER A 864 -15.36 -47.98 -27.62
N LEU A 865 -16.27 -48.82 -28.12
CA LEU A 865 -16.16 -49.53 -29.40
C LEU A 865 -17.52 -49.54 -30.10
N VAL A 866 -17.63 -48.76 -31.17
CA VAL A 866 -18.84 -48.65 -31.98
C VAL A 866 -18.67 -49.53 -33.23
N CYS A 867 -19.29 -50.70 -33.20
CA CYS A 867 -19.41 -51.56 -34.37
C CYS A 867 -20.35 -50.94 -35.43
N PRO A 868 -20.28 -51.42 -36.69
CA PRO A 868 -21.24 -51.04 -37.72
C PRO A 868 -22.70 -51.32 -37.32
N THR A 869 -23.62 -50.59 -37.94
CA THR A 869 -25.05 -50.97 -37.97
C THR A 869 -25.29 -52.10 -38.96
N ASN A 870 -26.55 -52.56 -39.09
CA ASN A 870 -26.91 -53.55 -40.10
C ASN A 870 -26.69 -53.00 -41.52
N HIS A 871 -26.06 -53.78 -42.40
CA HIS A 871 -25.68 -53.38 -43.75
C HIS A 871 -25.66 -54.54 -44.74
N THR A 872 -25.55 -54.25 -46.03
CA THR A 872 -25.35 -55.25 -47.09
C THR A 872 -23.88 -55.65 -47.23
N SER A 873 -23.60 -56.88 -47.66
CA SER A 873 -22.24 -57.31 -48.04
C SER A 873 -21.66 -56.41 -49.14
N GLY A 874 -20.33 -56.33 -49.25
CA GLY A 874 -19.65 -55.36 -50.13
C GLY A 874 -19.63 -53.92 -49.58
N SER A 875 -20.50 -53.58 -48.62
CA SER A 875 -20.55 -52.22 -48.05
C SER A 875 -19.32 -51.91 -47.22
N GLU A 876 -18.75 -50.72 -47.45
CA GLU A 876 -17.72 -50.11 -46.61
C GLU A 876 -18.35 -49.48 -45.36
N ASN A 877 -17.94 -49.95 -44.19
CA ASN A 877 -18.51 -49.56 -42.91
C ASN A 877 -17.44 -48.96 -41.99
N GLN A 878 -17.75 -47.83 -41.35
CA GLN A 878 -16.89 -47.25 -40.33
C GLN A 878 -17.07 -47.98 -39.00
N ILE A 879 -15.96 -48.41 -38.41
CA ILE A 879 -15.86 -48.81 -37.00
C ILE A 879 -15.11 -47.69 -36.29
N THR A 880 -15.59 -47.24 -35.13
CA THR A 880 -14.87 -46.26 -34.30
C THR A 880 -14.57 -46.83 -32.91
N TRP A 881 -13.47 -46.38 -32.32
CA TRP A 881 -13.07 -46.78 -30.97
C TRP A 881 -12.34 -45.64 -30.24
N GLU A 882 -12.31 -45.76 -28.92
CA GLU A 882 -11.58 -44.86 -28.02
C GLU A 882 -10.87 -45.69 -26.94
N LEU A 883 -9.67 -45.24 -26.56
CA LEU A 883 -8.77 -45.86 -25.62
C LEU A 883 -8.50 -44.87 -24.48
N VAL A 884 -8.56 -45.38 -23.25
CA VAL A 884 -8.35 -44.63 -22.01
C VAL A 884 -7.22 -45.26 -21.20
N SER A 885 -6.36 -44.45 -20.60
CA SER A 885 -5.50 -44.90 -19.51
C SER A 885 -6.34 -44.83 -18.22
N LEU A 886 -6.70 -45.98 -17.67
CA LEU A 886 -7.35 -46.09 -16.37
C LEU A 886 -6.38 -45.87 -15.21
N ARG A 887 -5.06 -46.08 -15.42
CA ARG A 887 -4.03 -45.88 -14.40
C ARG A 887 -2.63 -45.77 -15.01
N GLY A 888 -1.74 -45.09 -14.28
CA GLY A 888 -0.30 -45.14 -14.51
C GLY A 888 0.17 -44.37 -15.74
N GLU A 889 1.46 -44.06 -15.76
CA GLU A 889 2.08 -43.42 -16.92
C GLU A 889 2.67 -44.45 -17.88
N ALA A 890 2.25 -44.38 -19.13
CA ALA A 890 2.81 -45.16 -20.23
C ALA A 890 3.22 -44.21 -21.36
N PHE A 891 4.41 -43.61 -21.27
CA PHE A 891 4.92 -42.69 -22.28
C PHE A 891 5.62 -43.40 -23.43
N SER A 892 5.19 -43.10 -24.66
CA SER A 892 5.85 -43.50 -25.91
C SER A 892 5.92 -45.01 -26.21
N THR A 893 5.35 -45.88 -25.38
CA THR A 893 5.21 -47.31 -25.70
C THR A 893 4.24 -47.49 -26.88
N SER A 894 4.65 -48.28 -27.88
CA SER A 894 3.90 -48.47 -29.13
C SER A 894 3.19 -49.82 -29.12
N ILE A 895 1.95 -49.84 -28.62
CA ILE A 895 1.11 -51.04 -28.53
C ILE A 895 0.52 -51.42 -29.90
N ILE A 896 0.24 -52.71 -30.11
CA ILE A 896 -0.45 -53.22 -31.30
C ILE A 896 -1.91 -53.54 -30.96
N LEU A 897 -2.82 -53.02 -31.78
CA LEU A 897 -4.26 -53.27 -31.69
C LEU A 897 -4.73 -54.15 -32.84
N HIS A 898 -5.65 -55.06 -32.53
CA HIS A 898 -6.32 -55.91 -33.49
C HIS A 898 -7.82 -55.69 -33.45
N LEU A 899 -8.36 -55.21 -34.58
CA LEU A 899 -9.79 -55.13 -34.82
C LEU A 899 -10.23 -56.37 -35.62
N ASP A 900 -11.06 -57.21 -35.01
CA ASP A 900 -11.56 -58.47 -35.54
C ASP A 900 -13.06 -58.41 -35.83
N LEU A 901 -13.45 -58.98 -36.97
CA LEU A 901 -14.82 -59.42 -37.21
C LEU A 901 -14.94 -60.84 -36.63
N ILE A 902 -15.80 -61.02 -35.63
CA ILE A 902 -16.10 -62.33 -35.03
C ILE A 902 -17.53 -62.76 -35.33
N ASP A 903 -17.77 -64.06 -35.47
CA ASP A 903 -19.12 -64.61 -35.60
C ASP A 903 -19.83 -64.77 -34.25
N SER A 904 -21.11 -65.14 -34.29
CA SER A 904 -21.93 -65.44 -33.11
C SER A 904 -21.42 -66.57 -32.19
N SER A 905 -20.35 -67.29 -32.55
CA SER A 905 -19.67 -68.27 -31.70
C SER A 905 -18.39 -67.72 -31.04
N GLY A 906 -18.02 -66.48 -31.35
CA GLY A 906 -16.76 -65.85 -30.91
C GLY A 906 -15.56 -66.20 -31.79
N ALA A 907 -15.76 -66.88 -32.93
CA ALA A 907 -14.67 -67.24 -33.83
C ALA A 907 -14.31 -66.07 -34.75
N GLN A 908 -13.01 -65.79 -34.89
CA GLN A 908 -12.50 -64.78 -35.81
C GLN A 908 -12.78 -65.18 -37.27
N VAL A 909 -13.56 -64.33 -37.96
CA VAL A 909 -13.93 -64.47 -39.37
C VAL A 909 -12.92 -63.72 -40.24
N ALA A 910 -12.57 -62.49 -39.85
CA ALA A 910 -11.60 -61.65 -40.53
C ALA A 910 -10.86 -60.73 -39.54
N ARG A 911 -9.60 -60.41 -39.86
CA ARG A 911 -8.85 -59.30 -39.27
C ARG A 911 -9.20 -58.05 -40.06
N MET A 912 -10.05 -57.17 -39.51
CA MET A 912 -10.47 -55.94 -40.17
C MET A 912 -9.32 -54.91 -40.20
N ALA A 913 -8.61 -54.76 -39.08
CA ALA A 913 -7.41 -53.92 -39.02
C ALA A 913 -6.37 -54.45 -38.04
N THR A 914 -5.09 -54.18 -38.34
CA THR A 914 -4.01 -54.09 -37.35
C THR A 914 -3.58 -52.64 -37.31
N LYS A 915 -3.57 -52.02 -36.13
CA LYS A 915 -3.07 -50.65 -35.91
C LYS A 915 -1.95 -50.66 -34.87
N THR A 916 -1.09 -49.66 -34.93
CA THR A 916 -0.15 -49.34 -33.85
C THR A 916 -0.55 -48.00 -33.28
N VAL A 917 -0.73 -47.91 -31.96
CA VAL A 917 -0.99 -46.65 -31.25
C VAL A 917 0.16 -46.43 -30.28
N VAL A 918 0.56 -45.18 -30.13
CA VAL A 918 1.55 -44.79 -29.11
C VAL A 918 0.76 -44.37 -27.87
N VAL A 919 0.96 -45.08 -26.76
CA VAL A 919 0.34 -44.70 -25.48
C VAL A 919 0.99 -43.40 -25.00
N ASN A 920 0.15 -42.44 -24.62
CA ASN A 920 0.51 -41.11 -24.14
C ASN A 920 -0.62 -40.61 -23.23
N GLY A 921 -0.73 -41.16 -22.04
CA GLY A 921 -1.79 -40.82 -21.09
C GLY A 921 -1.33 -40.91 -19.64
N VAL A 922 -1.89 -40.02 -18.83
CA VAL A 922 -1.89 -40.05 -17.35
C VAL A 922 -3.24 -40.66 -16.90
N TYR A 923 -3.43 -40.90 -15.60
CA TYR A 923 -4.66 -41.44 -15.02
C TYR A 923 -5.94 -40.79 -15.60
N ASN A 924 -6.90 -41.63 -15.99
CA ASN A 924 -8.22 -41.28 -16.56
C ASN A 924 -8.20 -40.41 -17.83
N THR A 925 -7.14 -40.47 -18.64
CA THR A 925 -7.03 -39.70 -19.91
C THR A 925 -7.22 -40.55 -21.17
N THR A 926 -7.92 -40.01 -22.18
CA THR A 926 -8.11 -40.66 -23.49
C THR A 926 -6.91 -40.41 -24.40
N PHE A 927 -6.01 -41.40 -24.50
CA PHE A 927 -4.74 -41.26 -25.23
C PHE A 927 -4.82 -41.62 -26.73
N GLY A 928 -5.93 -42.22 -27.18
CA GLY A 928 -6.11 -42.57 -28.57
C GLY A 928 -7.55 -42.86 -28.94
N SER A 929 -8.08 -42.15 -29.93
CA SER A 929 -9.30 -42.53 -30.63
C SER A 929 -8.96 -42.84 -32.09
N GLY A 930 -9.79 -43.67 -32.73
CA GLY A 930 -9.56 -44.11 -34.09
C GLY A 930 -10.84 -44.50 -34.81
N SER A 931 -10.74 -44.53 -36.14
CA SER A 931 -11.74 -45.18 -36.97
C SER A 931 -11.07 -45.93 -38.10
N GLU A 932 -11.61 -47.09 -38.45
CA GLU A 932 -11.26 -47.79 -39.69
C GLU A 932 -12.52 -47.98 -40.52
N TYR A 933 -12.39 -47.81 -41.83
CA TYR A 933 -13.37 -48.24 -42.80
C TYR A 933 -13.06 -49.67 -43.24
N TYR A 934 -14.02 -50.59 -43.05
CA TYR A 934 -13.91 -51.97 -43.46
C TYR A 934 -15.00 -52.30 -44.49
N ALA A 935 -14.57 -52.56 -45.73
CA ALA A 935 -15.42 -53.21 -46.72
C ALA A 935 -15.61 -54.68 -46.32
N THR A 936 -16.86 -55.07 -46.04
CA THR A 936 -17.21 -56.49 -45.94
C THR A 936 -17.06 -57.14 -47.30
N VAL A 937 -16.61 -58.39 -47.36
CA VAL A 937 -16.46 -59.08 -48.66
C VAL A 937 -17.82 -59.31 -49.32
N ASP A 938 -17.89 -59.21 -50.64
CA ASP A 938 -19.14 -59.28 -51.42
C ASP A 938 -19.92 -60.59 -51.14
N GLU A 939 -19.20 -61.71 -51.01
CA GLU A 939 -19.72 -63.04 -50.65
C GLU A 939 -19.90 -63.25 -49.12
N GLN A 940 -19.92 -62.20 -48.30
CA GLN A 940 -20.11 -62.33 -46.85
C GLN A 940 -21.50 -62.90 -46.55
N ALA A 941 -21.53 -64.00 -45.80
CA ALA A 941 -22.75 -64.75 -45.53
C ALA A 941 -23.70 -63.99 -44.60
N SER A 942 -25.00 -64.07 -44.88
CA SER A 942 -26.05 -63.38 -44.13
C SER A 942 -26.15 -63.90 -42.69
N GLY A 943 -25.93 -63.03 -41.69
CA GLY A 943 -25.79 -63.46 -40.31
C GLY A 943 -25.41 -62.37 -39.31
N TYR A 944 -25.39 -62.74 -38.02
CA TYR A 944 -24.98 -61.87 -36.92
C TYR A 944 -23.47 -62.00 -36.63
N TYR A 945 -22.82 -60.84 -36.54
CA TYR A 945 -21.40 -60.67 -36.25
C TYR A 945 -21.20 -59.60 -35.20
N ASN A 946 -20.04 -59.61 -34.54
CA ASN A 946 -19.59 -58.53 -33.66
C ASN A 946 -18.25 -58.00 -34.17
N CYS A 947 -17.96 -56.74 -33.89
CA CYS A 947 -16.59 -56.25 -33.91
C CYS A 947 -15.95 -56.45 -32.53
N ARG A 948 -14.67 -56.80 -32.52
CA ARG A 948 -13.88 -57.00 -31.30
C ARG A 948 -12.57 -56.25 -31.44
N LEU A 949 -12.27 -55.40 -30.47
CA LEU A 949 -10.97 -54.74 -30.36
C LEU A 949 -10.18 -55.39 -29.24
N THR A 950 -9.05 -55.98 -29.58
CA THR A 950 -8.04 -56.42 -28.60
C THR A 950 -6.87 -55.43 -28.68
N ILE A 951 -6.44 -54.89 -27.54
CA ILE A 951 -5.30 -53.98 -27.41
C ILE A 951 -4.09 -54.70 -26.79
N ASP A 952 -2.95 -54.03 -26.79
CA ASP A 952 -1.59 -54.55 -26.60
C ASP A 952 -1.36 -56.05 -26.88
N VAL A 953 -1.65 -56.48 -28.12
CA VAL A 953 -1.69 -57.90 -28.48
C VAL A 953 -0.29 -58.57 -28.55
N GLU A 954 0.78 -57.86 -28.18
CA GLU A 954 2.15 -58.39 -28.08
C GLU A 954 2.73 -58.42 -26.65
N ASP A 955 2.00 -57.99 -25.59
CA ASP A 955 2.54 -57.87 -24.20
C ASP A 955 3.81 -56.98 -24.21
N SER A 956 3.64 -55.77 -24.75
CA SER A 956 4.66 -54.75 -25.00
C SER A 956 4.66 -53.60 -23.98
N LEU A 957 3.53 -53.41 -23.30
CA LEU A 957 3.32 -52.60 -22.11
C LEU A 957 2.84 -53.56 -21.01
N THR A 958 3.63 -53.77 -19.95
CA THR A 958 3.19 -54.61 -18.83
C THR A 958 2.20 -53.87 -17.96
N GLU A 959 0.98 -54.38 -17.83
CA GLU A 959 -0.12 -53.66 -17.19
C GLU A 959 -0.43 -54.13 -15.76
N SER A 960 -1.18 -53.30 -15.03
CA SER A 960 -1.75 -53.66 -13.73
C SER A 960 -2.93 -54.63 -13.88
N ASN A 961 -3.60 -54.61 -15.04
CA ASN A 961 -4.77 -55.42 -15.33
C ASN A 961 -4.91 -55.80 -16.83
N GLU A 962 -4.48 -57.01 -17.19
CA GLU A 962 -4.57 -57.55 -18.56
C GLU A 962 -5.99 -57.93 -19.02
N SER A 963 -7.02 -57.79 -18.16
CA SER A 963 -8.36 -58.34 -18.44
C SER A 963 -9.32 -57.39 -19.16
N ASN A 964 -9.00 -56.10 -19.20
CA ASN A 964 -9.69 -55.04 -19.96
C ASN A 964 -9.14 -54.86 -21.38
N ASN A 965 -8.07 -55.58 -21.74
CA ASN A 965 -7.43 -55.50 -23.05
C ASN A 965 -8.24 -56.12 -24.21
N GLU A 966 -9.47 -56.60 -23.97
CA GLU A 966 -10.39 -57.04 -25.02
C GLU A 966 -11.81 -56.51 -24.79
N GLN A 967 -12.34 -55.77 -25.76
CA GLN A 967 -13.75 -55.33 -25.79
C GLN A 967 -14.46 -55.87 -27.04
N ILE A 968 -15.66 -56.41 -26.85
CA ILE A 968 -16.56 -56.87 -27.91
C ILE A 968 -17.76 -55.92 -27.95
N GLY A 969 -17.97 -55.28 -29.10
CA GLY A 969 -19.07 -54.34 -29.29
C GLY A 969 -20.41 -55.02 -29.61
N ILE A 970 -21.44 -54.22 -29.84
CA ILE A 970 -22.83 -54.67 -30.07
C ILE A 970 -22.92 -55.53 -31.35
N PRO A 971 -23.67 -56.66 -31.35
CA PRO A 971 -23.86 -57.48 -32.54
C PRO A 971 -24.69 -56.76 -33.61
N PHE A 972 -24.25 -56.87 -34.86
CA PHE A 972 -24.92 -56.35 -36.05
C PHE A 972 -25.18 -57.46 -37.07
N TYR A 973 -26.12 -57.23 -37.97
CA TYR A 973 -26.50 -58.17 -39.02
C TYR A 973 -25.93 -57.73 -40.38
N ILE A 974 -25.19 -58.60 -41.04
CA ILE A 974 -24.80 -58.44 -42.44
C ILE A 974 -25.84 -59.20 -43.27
N GLN A 975 -26.41 -58.54 -44.28
CA GLN A 975 -27.28 -59.15 -45.29
C GLN A 975 -26.49 -59.29 -46.60
N ASN A 976 -26.49 -60.45 -47.25
CA ASN A 976 -25.82 -60.55 -48.55
C ASN A 976 -26.56 -59.74 -49.63
N GLU A 977 -25.85 -58.98 -50.47
CA GLU A 977 -26.46 -58.14 -51.52
C GLU A 977 -27.09 -58.97 -52.66
N GLU A 978 -26.46 -60.08 -53.08
CA GLU A 978 -27.01 -60.95 -54.13
C GLU A 978 -28.34 -61.63 -53.69
N GLU A 979 -28.59 -61.74 -52.39
CA GLU A 979 -29.86 -62.23 -51.85
C GLU A 979 -30.98 -61.17 -51.86
N LEU A 980 -30.66 -59.88 -52.00
CA LEU A 980 -31.62 -58.77 -51.87
C LEU A 980 -32.34 -58.46 -53.19
N TRP A 981 -31.60 -58.16 -54.26
CA TRP A 981 -32.13 -57.62 -55.53
C TRP A 981 -32.70 -58.68 -56.49
N ALA A 982 -33.29 -59.75 -55.98
CA ALA A 982 -33.63 -60.94 -56.77
C ALA A 982 -34.95 -60.86 -57.58
N ASN A 983 -35.75 -59.79 -57.44
CA ASN A 983 -37.10 -59.66 -58.02
C ASN A 983 -37.45 -58.23 -58.52
N ASP A 984 -36.46 -57.35 -58.61
CA ASP A 984 -36.58 -55.96 -59.09
C ASP A 984 -35.58 -55.77 -60.24
N GLU A 985 -36.08 -55.54 -61.46
CA GLU A 985 -35.30 -55.57 -62.70
C GLU A 985 -34.62 -54.24 -63.05
N ASP A 986 -35.23 -53.08 -62.75
CA ASP A 986 -34.66 -51.75 -63.04
C ASP A 986 -34.42 -50.85 -61.80
N ARG A 987 -34.77 -51.33 -60.60
CA ARG A 987 -34.34 -50.81 -59.29
C ARG A 987 -34.93 -49.47 -58.88
N ASP A 988 -36.17 -49.20 -59.25
CA ASP A 988 -36.91 -48.03 -58.75
C ASP A 988 -37.56 -48.25 -57.37
N GLY A 989 -37.68 -49.50 -56.94
CA GLY A 989 -38.26 -49.92 -55.66
C GLY A 989 -39.63 -50.60 -55.77
N TYR A 990 -40.25 -50.67 -56.96
CA TYR A 990 -41.48 -51.40 -57.21
C TYR A 990 -41.18 -52.80 -57.79
N ASN A 991 -41.63 -53.85 -57.12
CA ASN A 991 -41.30 -55.22 -57.52
C ASN A 991 -41.86 -55.57 -58.91
N THR A 992 -40.99 -56.09 -59.80
CA THR A 992 -41.34 -56.48 -61.17
C THR A 992 -42.37 -57.63 -61.22
N THR A 993 -42.51 -58.39 -60.12
CA THR A 993 -43.68 -59.27 -59.88
C THR A 993 -44.18 -59.18 -58.43
N ASP A 994 -45.51 -59.14 -58.27
CA ASP A 994 -46.23 -59.02 -56.98
C ASP A 994 -45.67 -59.92 -55.88
N THR A 995 -45.13 -59.29 -54.84
CA THR A 995 -44.56 -59.91 -53.64
C THR A 995 -45.60 -60.23 -52.55
N GLY A 996 -46.88 -59.90 -52.78
CA GLY A 996 -47.99 -60.08 -51.83
C GLY A 996 -48.49 -58.78 -51.20
N ASP A 997 -48.03 -57.63 -51.70
CA ASP A 997 -48.40 -56.27 -51.32
C ASP A 997 -49.45 -55.66 -52.30
N ASN A 998 -49.64 -56.26 -53.48
CA ASN A 998 -50.42 -55.73 -54.61
C ASN A 998 -49.83 -54.44 -55.24
N MET A 999 -48.56 -54.12 -54.98
CA MET A 999 -47.88 -52.98 -55.59
C MET A 999 -46.91 -53.47 -56.66
N VAL A 1000 -47.35 -53.42 -57.91
CA VAL A 1000 -46.58 -53.79 -59.10
C VAL A 1000 -46.42 -52.54 -59.96
N ASP A 1001 -45.24 -52.35 -60.52
CA ASP A 1001 -44.95 -51.22 -61.41
C ASP A 1001 -45.84 -51.23 -62.69
N ASP A 1002 -46.44 -50.08 -63.03
CA ASP A 1002 -47.14 -49.83 -64.30
C ASP A 1002 -46.17 -49.52 -65.46
N CYS A 1003 -44.88 -49.39 -65.18
CA CYS A 1003 -43.78 -49.09 -66.09
C CYS A 1003 -42.52 -50.03 -66.02
N PRO A 1004 -42.60 -51.39 -65.86
CA PRO A 1004 -41.59 -52.36 -65.30
C PRO A 1004 -40.12 -52.43 -65.79
N THR A 1005 -39.63 -51.43 -66.52
CA THR A 1005 -38.30 -51.32 -67.15
C THR A 1005 -37.93 -49.84 -67.38
N THR A 1006 -38.63 -48.90 -66.75
CA THR A 1006 -38.48 -47.45 -66.91
C THR A 1006 -38.94 -46.72 -65.65
N TYR A 1007 -38.10 -46.80 -64.60
CA TYR A 1007 -38.05 -45.96 -63.39
C TYR A 1007 -39.02 -44.77 -63.35
N GLY A 1008 -39.85 -44.73 -62.30
CA GLY A 1008 -40.72 -43.59 -62.04
C GLY A 1008 -41.17 -43.46 -60.59
N ASN A 1009 -42.04 -42.48 -60.37
CA ASN A 1009 -42.30 -41.88 -59.06
C ASN A 1009 -43.76 -41.43 -58.85
N SER A 1010 -44.60 -41.50 -59.88
CA SER A 1010 -46.03 -41.24 -59.78
C SER A 1010 -46.70 -42.24 -58.85
N THR A 1011 -47.73 -41.78 -58.14
CA THR A 1011 -48.40 -42.53 -57.06
C THR A 1011 -49.93 -42.41 -57.08
N VAL A 1012 -50.50 -41.48 -57.85
CA VAL A 1012 -51.95 -41.20 -57.84
C VAL A 1012 -52.71 -41.98 -58.91
N ASP A 1013 -52.17 -42.10 -60.13
CA ASP A 1013 -52.85 -42.71 -61.28
C ASP A 1013 -52.09 -43.88 -61.93
N ARG A 1014 -50.75 -43.87 -61.94
CA ARG A 1014 -49.89 -44.92 -62.54
C ARG A 1014 -48.62 -45.15 -61.73
N ILE A 1015 -48.60 -46.19 -60.92
CA ILE A 1015 -47.54 -46.41 -59.91
C ILE A 1015 -46.23 -46.80 -60.62
N GLY A 1016 -45.12 -46.17 -60.24
CA GLY A 1016 -43.79 -46.41 -60.83
C GLY A 1016 -43.59 -45.77 -62.22
N CYS A 1017 -44.53 -44.97 -62.70
CA CYS A 1017 -44.37 -44.19 -63.92
C CYS A 1017 -43.93 -42.73 -63.65
N ALA A 1018 -43.40 -42.04 -64.65
CA ALA A 1018 -42.81 -40.71 -64.46
C ALA A 1018 -43.83 -39.58 -64.21
N ASP A 1019 -43.57 -38.81 -63.14
CA ASP A 1019 -44.19 -37.54 -62.71
C ASP A 1019 -43.06 -36.47 -62.63
N LEU A 1020 -43.26 -35.28 -63.22
CA LEU A 1020 -42.18 -34.32 -63.49
C LEU A 1020 -42.08 -33.16 -62.49
N ASP A 1021 -43.19 -32.67 -61.94
CA ASP A 1021 -43.19 -31.64 -60.89
C ASP A 1021 -43.64 -32.18 -59.51
N GLY A 1022 -44.10 -33.43 -59.46
CA GLY A 1022 -44.29 -34.21 -58.25
C GLY A 1022 -45.64 -34.03 -57.58
N ASP A 1023 -46.68 -33.58 -58.28
CA ASP A 1023 -48.04 -33.48 -57.72
C ASP A 1023 -48.62 -34.86 -57.34
N GLY A 1024 -48.08 -35.92 -57.96
CA GLY A 1024 -48.41 -37.32 -57.77
C GLY A 1024 -49.00 -37.98 -59.03
N VAL A 1025 -49.49 -37.19 -59.98
CA VAL A 1025 -50.13 -37.60 -61.24
C VAL A 1025 -49.06 -37.81 -62.31
N SER A 1026 -49.21 -38.86 -63.11
CA SER A 1026 -48.28 -39.13 -64.21
C SER A 1026 -48.42 -38.07 -65.31
N ASN A 1027 -47.28 -37.69 -65.91
CA ASN A 1027 -47.14 -36.68 -66.99
C ASN A 1027 -48.08 -36.85 -68.22
N LEU A 1028 -48.82 -37.95 -68.28
CA LEU A 1028 -49.72 -38.30 -69.38
C LEU A 1028 -51.18 -37.83 -69.13
N ASN A 1029 -51.55 -37.61 -67.87
CA ASN A 1029 -52.93 -37.34 -67.43
C ASN A 1029 -53.11 -35.96 -66.79
N ASP A 1030 -52.02 -35.25 -66.48
CA ASP A 1030 -52.02 -33.87 -65.99
C ASP A 1030 -52.20 -32.85 -67.14
N LEU A 1031 -52.99 -31.80 -66.89
CA LEU A 1031 -53.24 -30.66 -67.78
C LEU A 1031 -52.18 -29.54 -67.67
N TRP A 1032 -51.45 -29.45 -66.55
CA TRP A 1032 -50.32 -28.52 -66.36
C TRP A 1032 -49.01 -29.24 -65.91
N PRO A 1033 -48.34 -30.09 -66.74
CA PRO A 1033 -47.12 -30.87 -66.39
C PRO A 1033 -45.82 -30.11 -66.03
N PHE A 1034 -45.93 -28.86 -65.60
CA PHE A 1034 -44.87 -27.98 -65.13
C PHE A 1034 -45.35 -27.01 -64.02
N ASP A 1035 -46.60 -27.11 -63.56
CA ASP A 1035 -47.19 -26.27 -62.52
C ASP A 1035 -48.08 -27.10 -61.58
N LYS A 1036 -47.41 -27.89 -60.73
CA LYS A 1036 -47.83 -28.54 -59.48
C LYS A 1036 -48.90 -27.85 -58.62
N SER A 1037 -49.27 -26.59 -58.88
CA SER A 1037 -50.39 -25.92 -58.24
C SER A 1037 -51.75 -26.18 -58.92
N GLN A 1038 -51.76 -26.68 -60.16
CA GLN A 1038 -52.96 -27.07 -60.92
C GLN A 1038 -52.74 -28.42 -61.61
N ALA A 1039 -53.81 -29.22 -61.71
CA ALA A 1039 -53.81 -30.44 -62.53
C ALA A 1039 -55.12 -30.65 -63.34
N LEU A 1040 -56.18 -29.89 -63.00
CA LEU A 1040 -57.54 -30.06 -63.49
C LEU A 1040 -58.24 -28.70 -63.66
N ASP A 1041 -59.19 -28.65 -64.60
CA ASP A 1041 -60.17 -27.59 -64.85
C ASP A 1041 -61.48 -28.32 -65.20
N THR A 1042 -62.46 -28.22 -64.30
CA THR A 1042 -63.67 -29.05 -64.27
C THR A 1042 -64.83 -28.44 -65.05
N ASP A 1043 -64.94 -27.11 -65.13
CA ASP A 1043 -66.05 -26.44 -65.81
C ASP A 1043 -65.71 -25.84 -67.19
N GLY A 1044 -64.42 -25.61 -67.46
CA GLY A 1044 -63.88 -25.16 -68.74
C GLY A 1044 -63.82 -23.64 -68.94
N ASP A 1045 -63.94 -22.81 -67.89
CA ASP A 1045 -63.79 -21.35 -68.00
C ASP A 1045 -62.32 -20.88 -68.19
N SER A 1046 -61.37 -21.80 -67.98
CA SER A 1046 -59.90 -21.64 -68.06
C SER A 1046 -59.20 -21.03 -66.84
N TYR A 1047 -59.87 -20.93 -65.69
CA TYR A 1047 -59.22 -20.92 -64.38
C TYR A 1047 -59.10 -22.38 -63.85
N GLY A 1048 -58.10 -22.67 -63.02
CA GLY A 1048 -57.81 -24.04 -62.56
C GLY A 1048 -58.53 -24.42 -61.26
N ASP A 1049 -58.87 -25.71 -61.11
CA ASP A 1049 -59.73 -26.24 -60.03
C ASP A 1049 -59.21 -25.98 -58.61
N ASN A 1050 -57.90 -25.74 -58.43
CA ASN A 1050 -57.33 -25.38 -57.15
C ASN A 1050 -57.39 -23.85 -56.95
N PRO A 1051 -58.21 -23.31 -56.01
CA PRO A 1051 -58.36 -21.86 -55.82
C PRO A 1051 -57.08 -21.18 -55.28
N ASP A 1052 -56.20 -21.93 -54.62
CA ASP A 1052 -54.91 -21.46 -54.12
C ASP A 1052 -53.78 -21.58 -55.18
N GLY A 1053 -54.08 -22.12 -56.36
CA GLY A 1053 -53.13 -22.32 -57.46
C GLY A 1053 -52.95 -21.10 -58.37
N ILE A 1054 -51.99 -21.17 -59.30
CA ILE A 1054 -51.80 -20.12 -60.31
C ILE A 1054 -53.01 -20.10 -61.24
N ASP A 1055 -53.54 -18.90 -61.49
CA ASP A 1055 -54.83 -18.68 -62.16
C ASP A 1055 -55.93 -19.66 -61.68
N GLY A 1056 -56.00 -19.88 -60.36
CA GLY A 1056 -57.05 -20.69 -59.72
C GLY A 1056 -58.42 -20.01 -59.72
N ASP A 1057 -59.47 -20.83 -59.81
CA ASP A 1057 -60.86 -20.36 -59.79
C ASP A 1057 -61.36 -20.18 -58.34
N ALA A 1058 -62.04 -19.06 -58.07
CA ALA A 1058 -62.78 -18.85 -56.82
C ALA A 1058 -64.16 -19.53 -56.80
N CYS A 1059 -64.64 -20.03 -57.94
CA CYS A 1059 -65.93 -20.68 -58.16
C CYS A 1059 -65.88 -22.02 -58.98
N PRO A 1060 -64.97 -23.01 -58.73
CA PRO A 1060 -64.61 -24.14 -59.65
C PRO A 1060 -65.69 -25.06 -60.27
N ASP A 1061 -66.96 -24.87 -59.93
CA ASP A 1061 -68.12 -25.59 -60.51
C ASP A 1061 -68.99 -24.67 -61.42
N VAL A 1062 -68.67 -23.37 -61.54
CA VAL A 1062 -69.61 -22.31 -62.00
C VAL A 1062 -68.95 -21.17 -62.82
N ALA A 1063 -68.42 -21.54 -63.99
CA ALA A 1063 -67.77 -20.71 -65.02
C ALA A 1063 -68.18 -19.23 -65.05
N GLY A 1064 -67.19 -18.35 -64.86
CA GLY A 1064 -67.41 -16.92 -64.69
C GLY A 1064 -66.41 -16.06 -65.47
N ILE A 1065 -65.84 -15.05 -64.81
CA ILE A 1065 -64.96 -14.05 -65.42
C ILE A 1065 -63.88 -13.51 -64.45
N ALA A 1066 -62.81 -12.95 -65.02
CA ALA A 1066 -61.87 -12.12 -64.27
C ALA A 1066 -62.58 -10.93 -63.59
N GLY A 1067 -62.45 -10.81 -62.27
CA GLY A 1067 -63.09 -9.76 -61.47
C GLY A 1067 -64.61 -9.88 -61.33
N GLY A 1068 -65.14 -11.10 -61.26
CA GLY A 1068 -66.52 -11.36 -60.86
C GLY A 1068 -66.81 -11.02 -59.39
N ASP A 1069 -68.07 -11.11 -59.01
CA ASP A 1069 -68.53 -10.97 -57.63
C ASP A 1069 -68.22 -12.27 -56.86
N GLY A 1070 -67.34 -12.18 -55.87
CA GLY A 1070 -66.73 -13.32 -55.19
C GLY A 1070 -65.26 -13.56 -55.56
N GLY A 1071 -64.85 -13.33 -56.82
CA GLY A 1071 -63.46 -13.56 -57.26
C GLY A 1071 -63.26 -13.60 -58.78
N ASN A 1072 -62.06 -13.99 -59.21
CA ASN A 1072 -61.85 -14.43 -60.60
C ASN A 1072 -62.55 -15.78 -60.79
N GLY A 1073 -63.09 -16.01 -61.99
CA GLY A 1073 -63.89 -17.19 -62.36
C GLY A 1073 -65.31 -17.21 -61.76
N CYS A 1074 -65.70 -16.19 -60.98
CA CYS A 1074 -67.07 -16.04 -60.47
C CYS A 1074 -67.99 -15.15 -61.38
N PRO A 1075 -69.33 -15.20 -61.23
CA PRO A 1075 -70.29 -14.43 -62.04
C PRO A 1075 -70.38 -12.90 -61.71
N PRO A 1076 -71.12 -12.08 -62.48
CA PRO A 1076 -71.26 -10.63 -62.25
C PRO A 1076 -72.30 -10.22 -61.16
N ALA A 1077 -72.05 -9.07 -60.50
CA ALA A 1077 -72.77 -8.58 -59.31
C ALA A 1077 -74.25 -8.14 -59.46
N ASP A 1078 -75.00 -8.31 -58.38
CA ASP A 1078 -76.43 -7.98 -58.15
C ASP A 1078 -76.59 -7.43 -56.72
N ASP A 1079 -76.93 -6.14 -56.54
CA ASP A 1079 -76.89 -5.46 -55.23
C ASP A 1079 -78.16 -5.65 -54.38
N ASP A 1080 -79.33 -5.91 -54.99
CA ASP A 1080 -80.60 -6.10 -54.27
C ASP A 1080 -81.07 -7.58 -54.23
N GLY A 1081 -80.52 -8.43 -55.10
CA GLY A 1081 -80.62 -9.88 -55.01
C GLY A 1081 -81.98 -10.43 -55.45
N ASP A 1082 -82.68 -9.74 -56.34
CA ASP A 1082 -83.88 -10.29 -57.00
C ASP A 1082 -83.57 -11.29 -58.13
N GLY A 1083 -82.31 -11.32 -58.61
CA GLY A 1083 -81.82 -12.18 -59.69
C GLY A 1083 -81.57 -11.46 -61.03
N VAL A 1084 -81.70 -10.13 -61.08
CA VAL A 1084 -81.37 -9.29 -62.24
C VAL A 1084 -80.20 -8.36 -61.90
N SER A 1085 -79.02 -8.64 -62.45
CA SER A 1085 -77.81 -7.87 -62.16
C SER A 1085 -77.95 -6.36 -62.40
N ASN A 1086 -77.26 -5.57 -61.56
CA ASN A 1086 -77.37 -4.10 -61.44
C ASN A 1086 -77.34 -3.28 -62.74
N ALA A 1087 -76.79 -3.83 -63.81
CA ALA A 1087 -76.69 -3.19 -65.12
C ALA A 1087 -77.96 -3.34 -65.99
N LEU A 1088 -78.93 -4.16 -65.56
CA LEU A 1088 -80.11 -4.58 -66.32
C LEU A 1088 -81.44 -4.36 -65.58
N ASP A 1089 -81.41 -4.12 -64.26
CA ASP A 1089 -82.62 -3.89 -63.47
C ASP A 1089 -83.17 -2.44 -63.60
N ASP A 1090 -84.50 -2.34 -63.66
CA ASP A 1090 -85.32 -1.11 -63.73
C ASP A 1090 -86.14 -0.89 -62.41
N CYS A 1091 -86.05 -1.80 -61.43
CA CYS A 1091 -86.86 -1.89 -60.22
C CYS A 1091 -86.02 -1.93 -58.89
N PRO A 1092 -84.98 -1.08 -58.65
CA PRO A 1092 -83.75 -1.45 -57.90
C PRO A 1092 -83.81 -1.43 -56.36
N ASN A 1093 -84.97 -1.72 -55.80
CA ASN A 1093 -85.22 -1.94 -54.37
C ASN A 1093 -86.35 -3.00 -54.22
N THR A 1094 -86.37 -4.02 -55.07
CA THR A 1094 -87.35 -5.11 -54.96
C THR A 1094 -87.07 -5.94 -53.73
N VAL A 1095 -88.11 -6.48 -53.09
CA VAL A 1095 -87.93 -7.20 -51.82
C VAL A 1095 -87.28 -8.56 -52.12
N PRO A 1096 -86.10 -8.87 -51.55
CA PRO A 1096 -85.33 -10.05 -51.92
C PRO A 1096 -86.13 -11.35 -51.81
N GLY A 1097 -86.02 -12.20 -52.84
CA GLY A 1097 -86.74 -13.47 -52.93
C GLY A 1097 -88.19 -13.38 -53.41
N THR A 1098 -88.64 -12.24 -53.94
CA THR A 1098 -89.95 -12.13 -54.63
C THR A 1098 -89.79 -12.40 -56.12
N ALA A 1099 -90.73 -13.11 -56.76
CA ALA A 1099 -90.52 -13.71 -58.08
C ALA A 1099 -90.72 -12.71 -59.24
N VAL A 1100 -89.63 -12.05 -59.66
CA VAL A 1100 -89.59 -10.97 -60.64
C VAL A 1100 -89.60 -11.40 -62.12
N GLY A 1101 -89.89 -10.44 -62.99
CA GLY A 1101 -89.63 -10.50 -64.43
C GLY A 1101 -88.23 -9.98 -64.81
N PRO A 1102 -87.87 -9.99 -66.11
CA PRO A 1102 -86.57 -9.50 -66.61
C PRO A 1102 -86.34 -7.99 -66.48
N ASP A 1103 -87.30 -7.29 -65.85
CA ASP A 1103 -87.37 -5.87 -65.55
C ASP A 1103 -87.46 -5.60 -64.02
N GLY A 1104 -87.23 -6.62 -63.19
CA GLY A 1104 -87.14 -6.53 -61.72
C GLY A 1104 -88.48 -6.53 -60.96
N CYS A 1105 -89.61 -6.92 -61.57
CA CYS A 1105 -90.94 -6.79 -60.93
C CYS A 1105 -91.93 -8.00 -61.15
N GLU A 1106 -92.80 -8.31 -60.17
CA GLU A 1106 -93.34 -9.66 -59.75
C GLU A 1106 -94.44 -10.42 -60.59
N LYS A 1107 -94.64 -11.77 -60.39
CA LYS A 1107 -95.70 -12.67 -61.00
C LYS A 1107 -96.08 -14.03 -60.30
N ASP A 1108 -97.16 -14.72 -60.76
CA ASP A 1108 -97.86 -15.92 -60.15
C ASP A 1108 -97.85 -17.29 -60.95
N THR A 1109 -98.13 -18.45 -60.30
CA THR A 1109 -97.90 -19.91 -60.73
C THR A 1109 -99.19 -20.84 -60.67
N PRO A 1110 -99.28 -22.21 -60.45
CA PRO A 1110 -98.39 -23.45 -60.47
C PRO A 1110 -99.05 -24.81 -61.05
N ILE A 1111 -98.57 -26.04 -60.68
CA ILE A 1111 -99.17 -27.44 -60.63
C ILE A 1111 -98.61 -28.61 -61.54
N ASP A 1112 -98.59 -29.87 -61.02
CA ASP A 1112 -97.70 -31.07 -61.26
C ASP A 1112 -98.32 -32.41 -61.86
N GLU A 1113 -97.49 -33.51 -62.04
CA GLU A 1113 -97.78 -34.97 -61.77
C GLU A 1113 -96.62 -36.01 -62.16
N PRO A 1114 -96.56 -37.30 -61.66
CA PRO A 1114 -95.39 -38.26 -61.70
C PRO A 1114 -95.64 -39.76 -62.18
N THR A 1115 -94.67 -40.74 -62.08
CA THR A 1115 -94.77 -42.25 -61.82
C THR A 1115 -93.49 -43.13 -62.16
N ASN A 1116 -93.42 -44.49 -61.87
CA ASN A 1116 -92.17 -45.34 -62.01
C ASN A 1116 -92.21 -46.89 -62.46
N PRO A 1117 -91.98 -47.99 -61.67
CA PRO A 1117 -90.95 -49.08 -61.90
C PRO A 1117 -91.37 -50.58 -62.17
N ILE A 1118 -90.42 -51.55 -62.45
CA ILE A 1118 -90.63 -53.03 -62.73
C ILE A 1118 -89.39 -54.01 -62.52
N ASP A 1119 -89.60 -55.37 -62.46
CA ASP A 1119 -88.69 -56.54 -62.11
C ASP A 1119 -88.96 -57.82 -63.04
N PRO A 1120 -88.62 -59.18 -62.89
CA PRO A 1120 -87.84 -60.06 -61.94
C PRO A 1120 -87.07 -61.39 -62.45
N ASN A 1121 -86.43 -62.17 -61.52
CA ASN A 1121 -86.32 -63.69 -61.34
C ASN A 1121 -85.15 -64.67 -61.79
N ASN A 1122 -84.48 -65.32 -60.77
CA ASN A 1122 -84.13 -66.76 -60.46
C ASN A 1122 -83.41 -67.75 -61.46
N PRO A 1123 -82.70 -68.86 -61.07
CA PRO A 1123 -82.62 -69.53 -59.74
C PRO A 1123 -81.24 -70.07 -59.19
N ASP A 1124 -81.19 -70.28 -57.85
CA ASP A 1124 -80.48 -71.36 -57.07
C ASP A 1124 -78.93 -71.58 -57.24
N GLN A 1125 -78.02 -71.65 -56.25
CA GLN A 1125 -77.96 -71.60 -54.75
C GLN A 1125 -76.57 -70.96 -54.32
N ASN A 1126 -75.90 -71.06 -53.15
CA ASN A 1126 -75.98 -71.84 -51.88
C ASN A 1126 -75.21 -71.13 -50.70
N GLN A 1127 -74.82 -71.82 -49.62
CA GLN A 1127 -74.22 -71.33 -48.34
C GLN A 1127 -73.06 -72.25 -47.83
N THR A 1128 -72.31 -72.06 -46.71
CA THR A 1128 -72.54 -71.50 -45.33
C THR A 1128 -71.24 -70.88 -44.72
N ASP A 1129 -71.19 -69.74 -43.99
CA ASP A 1129 -71.78 -69.32 -42.66
C ASP A 1129 -70.86 -69.73 -41.44
N THR A 1130 -70.51 -68.96 -40.38
CA THR A 1130 -71.22 -68.11 -39.36
C THR A 1130 -70.23 -67.20 -38.53
N ASN A 1131 -70.51 -66.19 -37.67
CA ASN A 1131 -71.62 -65.20 -37.42
C ASN A 1131 -71.43 -64.34 -36.09
N GLN A 1132 -71.39 -62.97 -36.14
CA GLN A 1132 -71.73 -61.95 -35.06
C GLN A 1132 -70.84 -61.77 -33.79
N THR A 1133 -70.83 -60.69 -32.93
CA THR A 1133 -71.43 -59.30 -32.75
C THR A 1133 -70.51 -58.44 -31.77
N VAL A 1134 -70.50 -57.11 -31.48
CA VAL A 1134 -71.38 -55.88 -31.28
C VAL A 1134 -72.22 -55.83 -29.95
N VAL A 1135 -72.40 -54.76 -29.12
CA VAL A 1135 -72.16 -53.26 -29.14
C VAL A 1135 -71.29 -52.75 -27.94
N ASP A 1136 -71.41 -51.63 -27.15
CA ASP A 1136 -72.42 -50.59 -26.71
C ASP A 1136 -71.75 -49.18 -26.40
N ASP A 1137 -72.41 -48.16 -25.75
CA ASP A 1137 -72.19 -46.68 -26.03
C ASP A 1137 -72.33 -45.57 -24.88
N ASP A 1138 -71.88 -44.30 -25.15
CA ASP A 1138 -72.28 -42.91 -24.67
C ASP A 1138 -71.71 -42.13 -23.37
N SER A 1139 -72.33 -41.00 -22.90
CA SER A 1139 -71.68 -39.64 -22.66
C SER A 1139 -72.07 -38.70 -21.43
N THR A 1140 -71.62 -37.40 -21.46
CA THR A 1140 -72.20 -36.05 -21.04
C THR A 1140 -72.21 -35.34 -19.61
N GLN A 1141 -71.83 -34.02 -19.64
CA GLN A 1141 -72.34 -32.72 -19.03
C GLN A 1141 -72.55 -32.32 -17.51
N ASN A 1142 -71.81 -31.26 -17.06
CA ASN A 1142 -72.16 -29.84 -16.66
C ASN A 1142 -73.08 -29.34 -15.46
N SER A 1143 -72.69 -28.17 -14.89
CA SER A 1143 -73.44 -27.00 -14.28
C SER A 1143 -73.84 -26.82 -12.77
N GLY A 1144 -73.65 -25.58 -12.25
CA GLY A 1144 -74.11 -24.94 -10.97
C GLY A 1144 -73.19 -23.74 -10.57
N ASP A 1145 -73.42 -22.79 -9.62
CA ASP A 1145 -74.60 -22.24 -8.89
C ASP A 1145 -74.21 -20.85 -8.21
N ASP A 1146 -75.06 -20.15 -7.42
CA ASP A 1146 -74.88 -18.75 -6.89
C ASP A 1146 -75.06 -18.55 -5.33
N GLY A 1147 -74.59 -17.43 -4.70
CA GLY A 1147 -75.06 -17.04 -3.32
C GLY A 1147 -74.22 -16.15 -2.33
N SER A 1148 -74.13 -14.83 -2.53
CA SER A 1148 -74.08 -13.66 -1.57
C SER A 1148 -73.65 -13.70 -0.05
N THR A 1149 -72.64 -12.84 0.30
CA THR A 1149 -72.48 -11.88 1.46
C THR A 1149 -72.44 -12.23 2.99
N ASP A 1150 -71.24 -12.09 3.59
CA ASP A 1150 -70.78 -11.02 4.57
C ASP A 1150 -71.06 -11.01 6.12
N THR A 1151 -70.13 -10.38 6.87
CA THR A 1151 -69.96 -10.10 8.35
C THR A 1151 -69.58 -11.29 9.27
N ASP A 1152 -68.49 -11.35 10.07
CA ASP A 1152 -67.63 -10.44 10.89
C ASP A 1152 -68.03 -10.46 12.41
N THR A 1153 -67.17 -10.49 13.47
CA THR A 1153 -65.74 -10.12 13.69
C THR A 1153 -65.03 -11.01 14.75
N THR A 1154 -63.69 -10.89 14.86
CA THR A 1154 -62.74 -11.35 15.94
C THR A 1154 -62.42 -12.85 16.02
N GLN A 1155 -61.16 -13.32 16.14
CA GLN A 1155 -59.80 -12.73 16.21
C GLN A 1155 -58.76 -13.88 15.96
N SER A 1156 -57.42 -13.73 15.83
CA SER A 1156 -56.47 -12.62 15.95
C SER A 1156 -55.11 -12.92 15.25
N GLU A 1157 -54.41 -11.86 14.84
CA GLU A 1157 -52.94 -11.66 14.83
C GLU A 1157 -51.96 -12.69 14.22
N SER A 1158 -51.32 -12.29 13.10
CA SER A 1158 -49.87 -12.11 12.95
C SER A 1158 -49.59 -11.19 11.73
N GLY A 1159 -48.64 -10.25 11.81
CA GLY A 1159 -48.28 -9.31 10.72
C GLY A 1159 -46.89 -9.58 10.11
N VAL A 1160 -46.24 -8.69 9.35
CA VAL A 1160 -46.45 -7.23 9.11
C VAL A 1160 -45.86 -6.79 7.74
N LEU A 1161 -46.66 -6.10 6.89
CA LEU A 1161 -46.29 -5.24 5.71
C LEU A 1161 -45.45 -5.87 4.54
N GLY A 1162 -45.48 -5.44 3.27
CA GLY A 1162 -46.17 -4.33 2.56
C GLY A 1162 -45.15 -3.38 1.90
N MET A 1163 -45.06 -3.13 0.58
CA MET A 1163 -46.07 -2.60 -0.38
C MET A 1163 -45.69 -2.88 -1.87
N SER A 1164 -46.36 -2.23 -2.85
CA SER A 1164 -46.17 -2.42 -4.30
C SER A 1164 -46.45 -1.17 -5.18
N PHE A 1165 -45.81 -1.11 -6.36
CA PHE A 1165 -46.13 -0.33 -7.59
C PHE A 1165 -46.11 1.22 -7.58
N LEU A 1166 -45.24 1.83 -8.44
CA LEU A 1166 -45.63 2.70 -9.57
C LEU A 1166 -44.47 3.00 -10.56
N THR A 1167 -44.78 3.19 -11.87
CA THR A 1167 -44.16 4.07 -12.92
C THR A 1167 -42.71 4.60 -12.76
N ILE A 1168 -41.79 4.68 -13.75
CA ILE A 1168 -41.68 4.63 -15.24
C ILE A 1168 -40.17 4.41 -15.57
N GLY A 1169 -39.66 3.87 -16.69
CA GLY A 1169 -40.20 3.33 -17.94
C GLY A 1169 -39.15 3.32 -19.08
N ILE A 1170 -39.59 3.14 -20.34
CA ILE A 1170 -38.82 3.15 -21.62
C ILE A 1170 -37.93 1.92 -21.91
N ILE A 1171 -38.12 1.35 -23.11
CA ILE A 1171 -37.31 0.30 -23.73
C ILE A 1171 -36.53 0.91 -24.91
N GLY A 1172 -35.25 0.55 -25.06
CA GLY A 1172 -34.57 0.50 -26.35
C GLY A 1172 -33.38 1.45 -26.57
N ALA A 1173 -32.48 0.99 -27.46
CA ALA A 1173 -31.41 1.77 -28.12
C ALA A 1173 -30.19 2.25 -27.31
N ALA A 1174 -29.64 1.42 -26.43
CA ALA A 1174 -28.21 1.43 -26.08
C ALA A 1174 -27.77 0.06 -25.52
N ILE A 1175 -26.63 -0.56 -25.86
CA ILE A 1175 -25.67 -0.42 -26.98
C ILE A 1175 -24.80 -1.71 -26.90
N VAL A 1176 -24.75 -2.70 -27.81
CA VAL A 1176 -24.59 -2.75 -29.28
C VAL A 1176 -23.32 -2.01 -29.79
N LEU A 1177 -22.45 -1.56 -28.87
CA LEU A 1177 -21.25 -0.78 -29.18
C LEU A 1177 -20.19 -0.82 -28.07
N LEU A 1178 -20.24 -1.83 -27.18
CA LEU A 1178 -19.27 -2.00 -26.09
C LEU A 1178 -18.85 -3.46 -25.83
N ALA A 1179 -18.91 -4.29 -26.88
CA ALA A 1179 -18.33 -5.64 -26.92
C ALA A 1179 -17.40 -5.81 -28.14
N LEU A 1180 -16.72 -4.73 -28.56
CA LEU A 1180 -15.78 -4.73 -29.69
C LEU A 1180 -14.57 -3.79 -29.47
N THR A 1181 -14.13 -3.70 -28.23
CA THR A 1181 -12.82 -3.23 -27.74
C THR A 1181 -12.64 -3.83 -26.34
N PHE A 1182 -11.47 -4.25 -25.87
CA PHE A 1182 -10.12 -3.84 -26.24
C PHE A 1182 -9.15 -5.04 -26.21
N VAL A 1183 -8.27 -5.16 -27.21
CA VAL A 1183 -6.99 -5.87 -27.07
C VAL A 1183 -5.92 -4.80 -26.89
N VAL A 1184 -4.83 -5.11 -26.16
CA VAL A 1184 -3.57 -4.36 -26.00
C VAL A 1184 -3.42 -3.56 -24.70
N ALA A 1185 -2.52 -4.07 -23.86
CA ALA A 1185 -1.42 -3.28 -23.32
C ALA A 1185 -0.10 -4.09 -23.45
N ARG A 1186 1.10 -3.50 -23.55
CA ARG A 1186 1.54 -2.47 -24.52
C ARG A 1186 3.08 -2.55 -24.67
N GLY A 1187 3.61 -2.88 -25.85
CA GLY A 1187 4.98 -3.40 -26.00
C GLY A 1187 5.97 -2.69 -26.93
N ARG A 1188 5.95 -1.34 -27.02
CA ARG A 1188 6.92 -0.46 -27.75
C ARG A 1188 6.99 -0.59 -29.30
N GLY A 1189 7.40 0.50 -29.96
CA GLY A 1189 7.93 0.52 -31.34
C GLY A 1189 7.08 1.28 -32.37
N ALA A 1190 7.60 2.39 -32.94
CA ALA A 1190 6.85 3.25 -33.86
C ALA A 1190 7.63 3.67 -35.13
N SER A 1191 6.91 3.74 -36.26
CA SER A 1191 7.28 4.35 -37.56
C SER A 1191 8.46 3.73 -38.33
N LYS A 1192 8.31 3.36 -39.62
CA LYS A 1192 8.28 4.32 -40.74
C LYS A 1192 7.93 3.69 -42.11
N GLU A 1193 7.82 4.58 -43.10
CA GLU A 1193 7.98 4.42 -44.57
C GLU A 1193 6.74 4.17 -45.45
N GLU A 1194 6.62 5.03 -46.46
CA GLU A 1194 5.70 4.91 -47.60
C GLU A 1194 6.30 3.97 -48.67
N LYS A 1195 5.47 3.59 -49.65
CA LYS A 1195 5.88 3.17 -51.01
C LYS A 1195 6.72 1.89 -51.09
N LEU A 1196 6.02 0.76 -50.92
CA LEU A 1196 6.16 -0.34 -51.88
C LEU A 1196 4.93 -0.39 -52.80
N PHE A 1197 4.84 0.59 -53.70
CA PHE A 1197 3.85 0.67 -54.78
C PHE A 1197 4.13 -0.38 -55.88
N ASP A 1198 3.11 -0.69 -56.67
CA ASP A 1198 3.20 -1.13 -58.08
C ASP A 1198 4.11 -2.32 -58.45
N GLN A 1199 3.81 -3.54 -57.96
CA GLN A 1199 4.20 -4.76 -58.69
C GLN A 1199 3.46 -6.07 -58.34
N GLN A 1200 2.18 -6.23 -58.74
CA GLN A 1200 1.72 -7.53 -59.31
C GLN A 1200 0.37 -7.57 -60.03
N GLN A 1201 -0.46 -6.52 -60.01
CA GLN A 1201 -1.38 -6.34 -61.15
C GLN A 1201 -0.54 -6.02 -62.40
N MET A 1202 -0.87 -6.69 -63.53
CA MET A 1202 -0.15 -6.68 -64.83
C MET A 1202 0.96 -7.73 -65.09
N ALA A 1203 0.84 -8.95 -64.57
CA ALA A 1203 1.26 -10.16 -65.29
C ALA A 1203 0.44 -11.38 -64.80
N TYR A 1204 -0.35 -12.11 -65.61
CA TYR A 1204 -0.46 -12.12 -67.07
C TYR A 1204 -1.88 -11.84 -67.59
N ALA A 1205 -1.99 -10.82 -68.41
CA ALA A 1205 -2.82 -10.92 -69.61
C ALA A 1205 -1.91 -11.33 -70.78
N SER A 1206 -2.41 -12.16 -71.70
CA SER A 1206 -1.82 -12.45 -73.03
C SER A 1206 -0.47 -13.20 -73.13
N VAL A 1207 -0.39 -14.42 -72.59
CA VAL A 1207 0.07 -15.64 -73.32
C VAL A 1207 -0.69 -16.83 -72.72
N GLY A 1208 -1.23 -17.84 -73.42
CA GLY A 1208 -1.25 -18.08 -74.86
C GLY A 1208 -0.90 -19.53 -75.23
N ALA A 1209 -1.79 -20.49 -74.89
CA ALA A 1209 -1.65 -21.95 -75.04
C ALA A 1209 -0.53 -22.60 -74.17
N ALA A 1210 -0.67 -23.82 -73.63
CA ALA A 1210 -1.82 -24.71 -73.42
C ALA A 1210 -1.40 -25.80 -72.37
N PRO A 1211 -2.20 -26.83 -72.10
CA PRO A 1211 -3.36 -26.78 -71.20
C PRO A 1211 -3.03 -27.41 -69.83
N GLN A 1212 -3.68 -26.93 -68.76
CA GLN A 1212 -3.98 -27.83 -67.62
C GLN A 1212 -4.92 -28.92 -68.13
N PRO A 1213 -4.88 -30.17 -67.61
CA PRO A 1213 -5.57 -31.29 -68.23
C PRO A 1213 -7.06 -31.01 -68.35
N VAL A 1214 -7.50 -30.80 -69.60
CA VAL A 1214 -8.93 -30.80 -69.93
C VAL A 1214 -9.43 -32.19 -69.59
N ASP A 1215 -10.43 -32.27 -68.72
CA ASP A 1215 -11.20 -33.51 -68.57
C ASP A 1215 -11.80 -33.84 -69.95
N ALA A 1216 -11.27 -34.88 -70.58
CA ALA A 1216 -11.55 -35.22 -71.97
C ALA A 1216 -12.99 -35.71 -72.19
N THR A 1217 -13.81 -35.77 -71.14
CA THR A 1217 -15.24 -36.08 -71.19
C THR A 1217 -16.14 -34.84 -71.27
N ILE A 1218 -15.62 -33.62 -71.04
CA ILE A 1218 -16.40 -32.38 -71.16
C ILE A 1218 -16.75 -32.10 -72.63
N THR A 1219 -18.04 -31.91 -72.92
CA THR A 1219 -18.52 -31.61 -74.28
C THR A 1219 -18.52 -30.10 -74.59
N PRO A 1220 -18.41 -29.68 -75.87
CA PRO A 1220 -18.58 -28.28 -76.26
C PRO A 1220 -19.93 -27.68 -75.85
N GLU A 1221 -20.98 -28.49 -75.90
CA GLU A 1221 -22.36 -28.13 -75.52
C GLU A 1221 -22.47 -27.86 -74.01
N GLN A 1222 -21.87 -28.72 -73.19
CA GLN A 1222 -21.76 -28.55 -71.73
C GLN A 1222 -21.00 -27.28 -71.35
N LEU A 1223 -19.88 -27.00 -72.01
CA LEU A 1223 -19.11 -25.78 -71.77
C LEU A 1223 -19.90 -24.52 -72.16
N ALA A 1224 -20.76 -24.60 -73.19
CA ALA A 1224 -21.68 -23.51 -73.54
C ALA A 1224 -22.78 -23.31 -72.49
N TYR A 1225 -23.26 -24.39 -71.86
CA TYR A 1225 -24.25 -24.35 -70.78
C TYR A 1225 -23.65 -23.79 -69.46
N GLU A 1226 -22.44 -24.21 -69.08
CA GLU A 1226 -21.66 -23.60 -67.98
C GLU A 1226 -21.51 -22.08 -68.20
N GLN A 1227 -21.14 -21.66 -69.41
CA GLN A 1227 -21.05 -20.23 -69.77
C GLN A 1227 -22.40 -19.49 -69.71
N GLN A 1228 -23.52 -20.15 -70.05
CA GLN A 1228 -24.86 -19.57 -69.91
C GLN A 1228 -25.29 -19.41 -68.47
N LEU A 1229 -25.01 -20.39 -67.59
CA LEU A 1229 -25.30 -20.30 -66.16
C LEU A 1229 -24.47 -19.19 -65.49
N ILE A 1230 -23.19 -19.06 -65.83
CA ILE A 1230 -22.35 -17.93 -65.39
C ILE A 1230 -22.92 -16.58 -65.89
N ALA A 1231 -23.40 -16.52 -67.13
CA ALA A 1231 -24.04 -15.32 -67.68
C ALA A 1231 -25.41 -15.00 -67.05
N ALA A 1232 -26.09 -16.01 -66.48
CA ALA A 1232 -27.32 -15.86 -65.70
C ALA A 1232 -27.07 -15.47 -64.23
N GLY A 1233 -25.81 -15.38 -63.80
CA GLY A 1233 -25.40 -14.91 -62.47
C GLY A 1233 -24.99 -15.99 -61.47
N TYR A 1234 -24.95 -17.27 -61.87
CA TYR A 1234 -24.47 -18.34 -61.00
C TYR A 1234 -22.93 -18.26 -60.83
N PRO A 1235 -22.38 -18.53 -59.63
CA PRO A 1235 -20.94 -18.69 -59.44
C PRO A 1235 -20.38 -19.79 -60.35
N ALA A 1236 -19.16 -19.63 -60.86
CA ALA A 1236 -18.56 -20.56 -61.82
C ALA A 1236 -18.52 -22.01 -61.29
N ASP A 1237 -18.25 -22.19 -60.01
CA ASP A 1237 -18.15 -23.49 -59.36
C ASP A 1237 -19.53 -24.21 -59.31
N TYR A 1238 -20.61 -23.46 -59.08
CA TYR A 1238 -21.98 -23.97 -59.11
C TYR A 1238 -22.47 -24.23 -60.54
N ALA A 1239 -22.17 -23.31 -61.47
CA ALA A 1239 -22.48 -23.46 -62.89
C ALA A 1239 -21.83 -24.71 -63.50
N ARG A 1240 -20.62 -25.04 -63.04
CA ARG A 1240 -19.88 -26.25 -63.40
C ARG A 1240 -20.58 -27.52 -62.89
N THR A 1241 -20.94 -27.57 -61.60
CA THR A 1241 -21.65 -28.71 -61.02
C THR A 1241 -23.00 -28.97 -61.71
N TYR A 1242 -23.75 -27.91 -62.04
CA TYR A 1242 -25.00 -28.03 -62.81
C TYR A 1242 -24.78 -28.51 -64.25
N ALA A 1243 -23.72 -28.04 -64.93
CA ALA A 1243 -23.38 -28.52 -66.27
C ALA A 1243 -22.89 -29.98 -66.25
N ASP A 1244 -22.20 -30.40 -65.19
CA ASP A 1244 -21.77 -31.78 -64.99
C ASP A 1244 -22.95 -32.70 -64.71
N GLN A 1245 -23.93 -32.30 -63.89
CA GLN A 1245 -25.19 -33.03 -63.71
C GLN A 1245 -25.98 -33.16 -65.03
N HIS A 1246 -26.06 -32.11 -65.84
CA HIS A 1246 -26.86 -32.11 -67.08
C HIS A 1246 -26.23 -32.92 -68.23
N PHE A 1247 -24.90 -32.89 -68.38
CA PHE A 1247 -24.20 -33.51 -69.53
C PHE A 1247 -23.36 -34.74 -69.17
N ARG A 1248 -23.04 -34.95 -67.90
CA ARG A 1248 -22.21 -36.06 -67.40
C ARG A 1248 -22.78 -36.68 -66.11
N PRO A 1249 -24.09 -37.02 -66.03
CA PRO A 1249 -24.73 -37.46 -64.80
C PRO A 1249 -24.06 -38.67 -64.12
N TRP A 1250 -23.38 -39.52 -64.89
CA TRP A 1250 -22.61 -40.68 -64.40
C TRP A 1250 -21.33 -40.32 -63.59
N LEU A 1251 -20.98 -39.03 -63.45
CA LEU A 1251 -19.90 -38.57 -62.56
C LEU A 1251 -20.36 -38.30 -61.12
N ASN A 1252 -21.67 -38.39 -60.86
CA ASN A 1252 -22.27 -38.35 -59.53
C ASN A 1252 -23.09 -39.64 -59.26
N GLN A 1253 -22.50 -40.78 -59.59
CA GLN A 1253 -22.87 -42.12 -59.12
C GLN A 1253 -21.70 -42.67 -58.29
#